data_AF-A0A2R6T4M6-F1
#
_entry.id   AF-A0A2R6T4M6-F1
#
_cell.length_a   1.000
_cell.length_b   1.000
_cell.length_c   1.000
_cell.angle_alpha   90.00
_cell.angle_beta   90.00
_cell.angle_gamma   90.00
#
_symmetry.space_group_name_H-M   'P 1'
#
loop_
_entity.id
_entity.type
_entity.pdbx_description
1 polymer ?
#
loop_
_entity_poly.entity_id
_entity_poly.type
_entity_poly.pdbx_seq_one_letter_code
_entity_poly.pdbx_strand_id
1 'polypeptide(L)'
;MGRKKQMVKKVKELMSQREQIRNIGIVAHIDHGKCVSPNTEISLASGEVIKSKELYEQIKRTGEKKQEYDGYVPKENISVSSLDKTKGEIVESEVIYATKKHTDELVEIKTSDGKNLKTTPEHKFLTLSKEGYMEFKEARNLNEKETIVGARKTLSKNNFNEKRQLLKALSNDYGFIVNVTDNFNARIYGEDFKEIYENISSELKLGSFKHAIWRSQYRLRYILEACEYLDIDYEELYNSIESINYRGRNSKGEHSSLEINLPKDLSPLYYLAGFFFGDGDLEGTITNNSKDAKKTIKSKASELGLEPNIREYQGRVDRMEVGGKTLKKILENAFNYPTESKSHNISINSFVFKSLKKLKKEFIKGYLDADGTIEPNRSAVSVVSASKEMLEKLQKLLHHFDIATKLNHNNQTLYIAGKLSLKNFKEIGFETKEKRRKLEELTKKARSAKVDKIPIDGSKLEEIREDLGLSQKDVFESYCNYENNYVGLTKLSLQKITKKFSSRTENSHQILNRLRSIAKADTSFIEIESINTKKGEEVYDFGIKENHNFVAEGIIVHNTTLTDNLLAGAGMISDELAGEQLFMDFDEEEQERGITIDAANVSMVHDFDGEDHLINLIDTPGHVDFGGDVTRAMRAVDGAVVVVDAVEGCMPQTETVLRQAVKENVEPVLFINKIDRLINELELSAKEMQQKFISVIDEVNSLVGGMIEDEERAKRWKVGVNDGSVAFGSALYNWALSFPYMESTGITFKDIIGLCSEEEHKKLHEKAPIHQIVLDMVIRHLPNPLEAQEYRIPTIWDGKLDSEVGESMVEADADGELAFMVTDISVDPHAGEVATGRLFSGKLEEGMDVQMNGVPGTHRIQQVGIFMGPDRVNVEEVPAGNIAAITGLGEAIAGSTVSQQEMTPFESIKHISEPVVTVAVEAKNMNDLPKLIEVLRQVSKEDPTVEVEINEETGEHLISGMGELHLEVVTHRIERDKGVPIETSEPIVVYRESVKGSAGPIEARSPNGHNKFYIEIESLPDEVVQKSKEGDVTMDLPEAKRREQLVEGGMDKDEAKNVISLHNNNAFVDATKGVQYLREAIELVLEAFEDAMDSGPLAEEPCRGVKVKLDDVKLHEDAVHRGPAQVIPAVRKAIHSAMLNAQPTLLEPMQKVYINTPQETMGGASREVQSRRGQIENMSQQGDLTEINGKAPVAEMFGFAGELRSATEGRAMWSTEPADFEEVPTSIRDDLIKQIRERKGLKVETPKSE
;
A
#
# COMPACT_ATOMS: atom_id res chain seq x y z
N MET A 1 -13.63 -23.44 -24.16
CA MET A 1 -14.40 -22.42 -23.42
C MET A 1 -13.44 -21.75 -22.46
N GLY A 2 -13.45 -20.42 -22.35
CA GLY A 2 -12.51 -19.71 -21.45
C GLY A 2 -12.78 -20.03 -19.98
N ARG A 3 -11.73 -20.08 -19.16
CA ARG A 3 -11.74 -20.41 -17.71
C ARG A 3 -12.83 -19.63 -16.96
N LYS A 4 -12.98 -18.32 -17.26
CA LYS A 4 -14.04 -17.43 -16.72
C LYS A 4 -15.46 -17.94 -16.96
N LYS A 5 -15.79 -18.47 -18.16
CA LYS A 5 -17.13 -19.00 -18.46
C LYS A 5 -17.45 -20.31 -17.73
N GLN A 6 -16.45 -21.15 -17.48
CA GLN A 6 -16.64 -22.37 -16.67
C GLN A 6 -16.87 -22.03 -15.20
N MET A 7 -16.16 -21.02 -14.70
CA MET A 7 -16.29 -20.53 -13.35
C MET A 7 -17.67 -19.90 -13.10
N VAL A 8 -18.16 -19.06 -14.02
CA VAL A 8 -19.54 -18.52 -13.98
C VAL A 8 -20.57 -19.65 -13.88
N LYS A 9 -20.36 -20.74 -14.64
CA LYS A 9 -21.25 -21.90 -14.60
C LYS A 9 -21.19 -22.62 -13.25
N LYS A 10 -20.00 -22.82 -12.68
CA LYS A 10 -19.83 -23.43 -11.35
C LYS A 10 -20.49 -22.58 -10.25
N VAL A 11 -20.23 -21.28 -10.23
CA VAL A 11 -20.86 -20.38 -9.23
C VAL A 11 -22.38 -20.40 -9.35
N LYS A 12 -22.92 -20.41 -10.57
CA LYS A 12 -24.37 -20.60 -10.81
C LYS A 12 -24.92 -21.95 -10.33
N GLU A 13 -24.12 -23.00 -10.29
CA GLU A 13 -24.53 -24.30 -9.77
C GLU A 13 -24.42 -24.36 -8.24
N LEU A 14 -23.43 -23.66 -7.65
CA LEU A 14 -23.17 -23.64 -6.21
C LEU A 14 -24.08 -22.66 -5.44
N MET A 15 -24.51 -21.55 -6.05
CA MET A 15 -25.40 -20.58 -5.39
C MET A 15 -26.72 -21.21 -4.92
N SER A 16 -27.18 -22.27 -5.57
CA SER A 16 -28.39 -23.01 -5.17
C SER A 16 -28.13 -24.06 -4.08
N GLN A 17 -26.86 -24.37 -3.78
CA GLN A 17 -26.44 -25.39 -2.82
C GLN A 17 -26.00 -24.72 -1.52
N ARG A 18 -26.99 -24.30 -0.71
CA ARG A 18 -26.79 -23.53 0.53
C ARG A 18 -25.79 -24.16 1.52
N GLU A 19 -25.74 -25.49 1.62
CA GLU A 19 -24.76 -26.22 2.46
C GLU A 19 -23.30 -25.96 2.05
N GLN A 20 -23.05 -25.66 0.77
CA GLN A 20 -21.74 -25.43 0.17
C GLN A 20 -21.35 -23.95 0.11
N ILE A 21 -22.17 -23.05 0.66
CA ILE A 21 -21.87 -21.61 0.72
C ILE A 21 -21.16 -21.28 2.03
N ARG A 22 -20.15 -20.40 1.97
CA ARG A 22 -19.56 -19.72 3.13
C ARG A 22 -19.52 -18.23 2.85
N ASN A 23 -20.12 -17.42 3.71
CA ASN A 23 -20.04 -15.96 3.64
C ASN A 23 -19.10 -15.50 4.75
N ILE A 24 -17.96 -14.93 4.39
CA ILE A 24 -16.87 -14.62 5.32
C ILE A 24 -16.40 -13.17 5.19
N GLY A 25 -15.98 -12.57 6.30
CA GLY A 25 -15.23 -11.32 6.31
C GLY A 25 -13.76 -11.55 6.64
N ILE A 26 -12.84 -10.83 6.02
CA ILE A 26 -11.46 -10.71 6.53
C ILE A 26 -11.40 -9.51 7.45
N VAL A 27 -10.78 -9.72 8.60
CA VAL A 27 -10.62 -8.70 9.63
C VAL A 27 -9.13 -8.58 9.93
N ALA A 28 -8.47 -7.52 9.43
CA ALA A 28 -7.02 -7.37 9.46
C ALA A 28 -6.55 -5.98 9.95
N HIS A 29 -5.30 -5.93 10.44
CA HIS A 29 -4.59 -4.69 10.72
C HIS A 29 -3.88 -4.16 9.45
N ILE A 30 -3.90 -2.85 9.26
CA ILE A 30 -3.47 -2.10 8.06
C ILE A 30 -1.96 -2.25 7.76
N ASP A 31 -1.60 -2.58 6.51
CA ASP A 31 -0.22 -2.50 5.99
C ASP A 31 -0.19 -1.56 4.76
N HIS A 32 0.53 -0.43 4.84
CA HIS A 32 0.57 0.59 3.77
C HIS A 32 1.34 0.18 2.48
N GLY A 33 0.92 0.70 1.31
CA GLY A 33 1.42 0.39 -0.04
C GLY A 33 2.75 1.07 -0.38
N LYS A 34 3.62 0.44 -1.20
CA LYS A 34 5.07 0.78 -1.29
C LYS A 34 5.47 1.24 -2.70
N CYS A 35 6.08 2.43 -2.85
CA CYS A 35 6.42 2.98 -4.18
C CYS A 35 7.81 3.68 -4.27
N VAL A 36 8.38 3.79 -5.48
CA VAL A 36 9.67 4.48 -5.76
C VAL A 36 9.50 5.77 -6.59
N SER A 37 10.36 6.77 -6.36
CA SER A 37 10.29 8.07 -7.07
C SER A 37 10.55 7.98 -8.60
N PRO A 38 10.17 8.98 -9.42
CA PRO A 38 10.25 8.96 -10.90
C PRO A 38 11.67 8.86 -11.47
N ASN A 39 12.65 9.35 -10.72
CA ASN A 39 14.04 9.42 -11.15
C ASN A 39 14.87 8.23 -10.66
N THR A 40 14.26 7.31 -9.93
CA THR A 40 14.90 6.08 -9.45
C THR A 40 15.34 5.22 -10.63
N GLU A 41 16.64 4.95 -10.74
CA GLU A 41 17.20 4.08 -11.76
C GLU A 41 17.08 2.60 -11.39
N ILE A 42 16.29 1.85 -12.17
CA ILE A 42 16.03 0.42 -12.04
C ILE A 42 16.97 -0.37 -12.94
N SER A 43 17.59 -1.43 -12.41
CA SER A 43 18.48 -2.31 -13.17
C SER A 43 17.70 -3.44 -13.85
N LEU A 44 17.68 -3.46 -15.18
CA LEU A 44 17.06 -4.53 -15.97
C LEU A 44 17.97 -5.75 -16.08
N ALA A 45 17.39 -6.94 -16.30
CA ALA A 45 18.15 -8.18 -16.50
C ALA A 45 18.98 -8.17 -17.80
N SER A 46 18.59 -7.33 -18.77
CA SER A 46 19.36 -7.04 -19.99
C SER A 46 20.69 -6.34 -19.70
N GLY A 47 20.90 -5.82 -18.49
CA GLY A 47 22.04 -4.97 -18.12
C GLY A 47 21.85 -3.50 -18.46
N GLU A 48 20.67 -3.12 -18.98
CA GLU A 48 20.24 -1.72 -19.04
C GLU A 48 19.88 -1.18 -17.66
N VAL A 49 20.10 0.11 -17.47
CA VAL A 49 19.58 0.85 -16.34
C VAL A 49 18.63 1.91 -16.88
N ILE A 50 17.40 1.94 -16.38
CA ILE A 50 16.31 2.78 -16.86
C ILE A 50 15.66 3.49 -15.68
N LYS A 51 15.18 4.72 -15.86
CA LYS A 51 14.42 5.40 -14.80
C LYS A 51 13.05 4.76 -14.64
N SER A 52 12.52 4.71 -13.41
CA SER A 52 11.17 4.20 -13.11
C SER A 52 10.10 4.81 -14.01
N LYS A 53 10.08 6.14 -14.16
CA LYS A 53 9.15 6.81 -15.09
C LYS A 53 9.30 6.35 -16.54
N GLU A 54 10.53 6.19 -17.02
CA GLU A 54 10.80 5.74 -18.39
C GLU A 54 10.39 4.27 -18.60
N LEU A 55 10.61 3.42 -17.59
CA LEU A 55 10.18 2.02 -17.59
C LEU A 55 8.65 1.92 -17.62
N TYR A 56 7.96 2.72 -16.80
CA TYR A 56 6.50 2.81 -16.83
C TYR A 56 6.01 3.28 -18.20
N GLU A 57 6.57 4.35 -18.79
CA GLU A 57 6.17 4.82 -20.12
C GLU A 57 6.46 3.80 -21.24
N GLN A 58 7.54 3.02 -21.11
CA GLN A 58 7.82 1.90 -22.01
C GLN A 58 6.73 0.83 -21.91
N ILE A 59 6.38 0.41 -20.69
CA ILE A 59 5.33 -0.56 -20.42
C ILE A 59 3.97 -0.02 -20.88
N LYS A 60 3.69 1.26 -20.67
CA LYS A 60 2.46 1.91 -21.12
C LYS A 60 2.32 1.96 -22.63
N ARG A 61 3.42 2.16 -23.35
CA ARG A 61 3.42 2.25 -24.82
C ARG A 61 3.25 0.87 -25.49
N THR A 62 3.84 -0.17 -24.94
CA THR A 62 3.82 -1.53 -25.53
C THR A 62 2.79 -2.44 -24.88
N GLY A 63 2.45 -2.19 -23.62
CA GLY A 63 1.55 -2.96 -22.77
C GLY A 63 0.08 -2.68 -23.01
N GLU A 64 -0.76 -3.42 -22.29
CA GLU A 64 -2.20 -3.21 -22.28
C GLU A 64 -2.59 -2.43 -21.04
N LYS A 65 -3.33 -1.34 -21.23
CA LYS A 65 -4.00 -0.67 -20.13
C LYS A 65 -5.07 -1.63 -19.60
N LYS A 66 -5.02 -1.95 -18.32
CA LYS A 66 -6.08 -2.73 -17.66
C LYS A 66 -7.21 -1.77 -17.27
N GLN A 67 -8.45 -2.20 -17.48
CA GLN A 67 -9.63 -1.38 -17.14
C GLN A 67 -9.94 -1.39 -15.64
N GLU A 68 -9.30 -2.28 -14.88
CA GLU A 68 -9.58 -2.60 -13.48
C GLU A 68 -8.70 -1.80 -12.48
N TYR A 69 -7.63 -1.11 -12.93
CA TYR A 69 -6.76 -0.22 -12.12
C TYR A 69 -5.95 0.72 -13.04
N ASP A 70 -5.46 1.88 -12.54
CA ASP A 70 -4.61 2.79 -13.35
C ASP A 70 -3.16 2.27 -13.49
N GLY A 71 -3.01 1.21 -14.27
CA GLY A 71 -1.72 0.62 -14.59
C GLY A 71 -1.69 -0.19 -15.88
N TYR A 72 -0.49 -0.63 -16.22
CA TYR A 72 -0.21 -1.27 -17.51
C TYR A 72 0.48 -2.61 -17.29
N VAL A 73 0.00 -3.63 -17.99
CA VAL A 73 0.64 -4.96 -18.04
C VAL A 73 1.58 -5.01 -19.25
N PRO A 74 2.86 -5.38 -19.10
CA PRO A 74 3.78 -5.50 -20.23
C PRO A 74 3.32 -6.58 -21.23
N LYS A 75 3.25 -6.25 -22.54
CA LYS A 75 3.02 -7.26 -23.60
C LYS A 75 4.26 -8.11 -23.92
N GLU A 76 5.44 -7.54 -23.70
CA GLU A 76 6.72 -8.18 -23.91
C GLU A 76 7.34 -8.48 -22.54
N ASN A 77 8.03 -9.62 -22.41
CA ASN A 77 8.70 -9.96 -21.15
C ASN A 77 9.80 -8.93 -20.85
N ILE A 78 9.51 -8.03 -19.93
CA ILE A 78 10.47 -7.08 -19.39
C ILE A 78 10.93 -7.63 -18.05
N SER A 79 12.21 -7.90 -17.91
CA SER A 79 12.76 -8.50 -16.70
C SER A 79 13.76 -7.58 -16.00
N VAL A 80 13.71 -7.55 -14.68
CA VAL A 80 14.58 -6.79 -13.78
C VAL A 80 15.64 -7.67 -13.13
N SER A 81 16.72 -7.05 -12.66
CA SER A 81 17.66 -7.69 -11.74
C SER A 81 17.00 -7.76 -10.36
N SER A 82 16.87 -8.97 -9.81
CA SER A 82 16.29 -9.25 -8.49
C SER A 82 17.26 -10.08 -7.64
N LEU A 83 17.18 -10.00 -6.32
CA LEU A 83 17.97 -10.83 -5.42
C LEU A 83 17.20 -12.10 -5.07
N ASP A 84 17.79 -13.26 -5.40
CA ASP A 84 17.45 -14.53 -4.76
C ASP A 84 18.19 -14.57 -3.42
N LYS A 85 17.47 -14.29 -2.33
CA LYS A 85 18.04 -14.23 -0.98
C LYS A 85 18.71 -15.56 -0.57
N THR A 86 18.12 -16.68 -0.99
CA THR A 86 18.58 -18.03 -0.61
C THR A 86 19.99 -18.30 -1.11
N LYS A 87 20.22 -17.95 -2.38
CA LYS A 87 21.50 -18.13 -3.05
C LYS A 87 22.44 -16.95 -2.78
N GLY A 88 21.89 -15.82 -2.35
CA GLY A 88 22.59 -14.54 -2.32
C GLY A 88 23.02 -14.10 -3.72
N GLU A 89 22.35 -14.55 -4.78
CA GLU A 89 22.70 -14.30 -6.17
C GLU A 89 21.68 -13.36 -6.82
N ILE A 90 22.15 -12.49 -7.70
CA ILE A 90 21.24 -11.62 -8.46
C ILE A 90 20.75 -12.40 -9.67
N VAL A 91 19.44 -12.63 -9.71
CA VAL A 91 18.69 -13.39 -10.72
C VAL A 91 17.78 -12.48 -11.53
N GLU A 92 17.13 -13.05 -12.53
CA GLU A 92 16.18 -12.36 -13.39
C GLU A 92 14.77 -12.63 -12.88
N SER A 93 13.96 -11.56 -12.76
CA SER A 93 12.54 -11.65 -12.44
C SER A 93 11.74 -10.78 -13.41
N GLU A 94 10.53 -11.20 -13.75
CA GLU A 94 9.68 -10.49 -14.71
C GLU A 94 8.88 -9.37 -14.04
N VAL A 95 8.71 -8.26 -14.76
CA VAL A 95 7.76 -7.20 -14.44
C VAL A 95 6.42 -7.60 -15.01
N ILE A 96 5.39 -7.43 -14.20
CA ILE A 96 4.06 -8.02 -14.37
C ILE A 96 2.97 -6.94 -14.45
N TYR A 97 3.15 -5.84 -13.72
CA TYR A 97 2.43 -4.59 -13.91
C TYR A 97 3.35 -3.42 -13.54
N ALA A 98 2.97 -2.25 -14.03
CA ALA A 98 3.49 -0.99 -13.55
C ALA A 98 2.34 -0.01 -13.33
N THR A 99 2.30 0.63 -12.16
CA THR A 99 1.35 1.69 -11.82
C THR A 99 2.08 2.99 -11.53
N LYS A 100 1.33 4.08 -11.56
CA LYS A 100 1.79 5.42 -11.20
C LYS A 100 0.84 5.94 -10.13
N LYS A 101 1.36 6.37 -9.00
CA LYS A 101 0.60 6.90 -7.85
C LYS A 101 1.11 8.30 -7.45
N HIS A 102 0.41 8.97 -6.55
CA HIS A 102 0.92 10.13 -5.82
C HIS A 102 1.29 9.72 -4.40
N THR A 103 2.02 10.57 -3.68
CA THR A 103 2.27 10.42 -2.25
C THR A 103 2.60 11.79 -1.69
N ASP A 104 2.25 12.07 -0.44
CA ASP A 104 2.53 13.35 0.25
C ASP A 104 3.93 13.44 0.86
N GLU A 105 4.56 12.29 1.13
CA GLU A 105 5.85 12.22 1.81
C GLU A 105 6.79 11.22 1.11
N LEU A 106 8.07 11.61 0.98
CA LEU A 106 9.13 10.73 0.53
C LEU A 106 10.29 10.70 1.52
N VAL A 107 10.89 9.53 1.68
CA VAL A 107 12.14 9.35 2.40
C VAL A 107 13.29 9.30 1.40
N GLU A 108 14.22 10.27 1.49
CA GLU A 108 15.47 10.32 0.73
C GLU A 108 16.61 9.69 1.53
N ILE A 109 17.08 8.53 1.08
CA ILE A 109 18.19 7.78 1.69
C ILE A 109 19.46 8.02 0.88
N LYS A 110 20.47 8.61 1.53
CA LYS A 110 21.83 8.75 0.99
C LYS A 110 22.76 7.78 1.66
N THR A 111 23.57 7.10 0.85
CA THR A 111 24.45 6.05 1.31
C THR A 111 25.93 6.41 1.22
N SER A 112 26.75 5.69 1.98
CA SER A 112 28.20 5.88 2.09
C SER A 112 29.02 5.55 0.85
N ASP A 113 28.43 4.85 -0.12
CA ASP A 113 29.01 4.62 -1.44
C ASP A 113 28.51 5.62 -2.50
N GLY A 114 27.70 6.60 -2.09
CA GLY A 114 27.22 7.72 -2.89
C GLY A 114 25.90 7.48 -3.62
N LYS A 115 25.10 6.48 -3.24
CA LYS A 115 23.75 6.28 -3.81
C LYS A 115 22.77 7.23 -3.13
N ASN A 116 21.74 7.62 -3.88
CA ASN A 116 20.64 8.43 -3.39
C ASN A 116 19.33 7.85 -3.92
N LEU A 117 18.50 7.33 -3.03
CA LEU A 117 17.23 6.73 -3.39
C LEU A 117 16.10 7.46 -2.66
N LYS A 118 15.00 7.71 -3.36
CA LYS A 118 13.79 8.28 -2.78
C LYS A 118 12.63 7.30 -2.92
N THR A 119 12.02 6.97 -1.81
CA THR A 119 10.91 6.01 -1.72
C THR A 119 9.84 6.54 -0.79
N THR A 120 8.67 5.92 -0.81
CA THR A 120 7.66 6.18 0.22
C THR A 120 8.14 5.68 1.61
N PRO A 121 7.63 6.23 2.73
CA PRO A 121 8.09 5.91 4.09
C PRO A 121 8.00 4.43 4.48
N GLU A 122 6.96 3.75 4.04
CA GLU A 122 6.65 2.33 4.28
C GLU A 122 7.44 1.38 3.36
N HIS A 123 8.21 1.91 2.40
CA HIS A 123 9.02 1.10 1.50
C HIS A 123 10.10 0.34 2.28
N LYS A 124 10.09 -1.00 2.20
CA LYS A 124 11.06 -1.86 2.92
C LYS A 124 12.40 -2.01 2.19
N PHE A 125 13.48 -1.90 2.96
CA PHE A 125 14.88 -2.08 2.61
C PHE A 125 15.43 -3.32 3.28
N LEU A 126 16.22 -4.11 2.54
CA LEU A 126 16.93 -5.23 3.15
C LEU A 126 18.12 -4.68 3.97
N THR A 127 18.21 -4.98 5.26
CA THR A 127 19.34 -4.66 6.15
C THR A 127 20.11 -5.93 6.52
N LEU A 128 21.32 -5.80 7.07
CA LEU A 128 22.07 -6.93 7.63
C LEU A 128 22.38 -6.65 9.12
N SER A 129 21.83 -7.46 10.01
CA SER A 129 22.08 -7.39 11.46
C SER A 129 23.54 -7.73 11.80
N LYS A 130 23.98 -7.30 12.99
CA LYS A 130 25.34 -7.57 13.48
C LYS A 130 25.63 -9.06 13.71
N GLU A 131 24.58 -9.85 13.83
CA GLU A 131 24.62 -11.29 14.02
C GLU A 131 24.63 -12.03 12.67
N GLY A 132 24.46 -11.30 11.55
CA GLY A 132 24.51 -11.79 10.19
C GLY A 132 23.15 -12.12 9.58
N TYR A 133 22.05 -11.51 10.08
CA TYR A 133 20.68 -11.74 9.60
C TYR A 133 20.23 -10.69 8.59
N MET A 134 19.71 -11.13 7.44
CA MET A 134 19.11 -10.21 6.47
C MET A 134 17.63 -10.06 6.78
N GLU A 135 17.20 -8.85 7.11
CA GLU A 135 15.82 -8.52 7.51
C GLU A 135 15.31 -7.33 6.70
N PHE A 136 14.00 -7.17 6.58
CA PHE A 136 13.42 -6.01 5.92
C PHE A 136 13.04 -4.94 6.93
N LYS A 137 13.57 -3.74 6.74
CA LYS A 137 13.25 -2.55 7.54
C LYS A 137 12.62 -1.47 6.67
N GLU A 138 11.53 -0.87 7.12
CA GLU A 138 10.89 0.24 6.41
C GLU A 138 11.80 1.46 6.31
N ALA A 139 11.64 2.26 5.26
CA ALA A 139 12.43 3.46 5.01
C ALA A 139 12.38 4.42 6.20
N ARG A 140 11.17 4.60 6.79
CA ARG A 140 10.92 5.42 7.98
C ARG A 140 11.61 4.91 9.24
N ASN A 141 11.94 3.61 9.29
CA ASN A 141 12.55 2.96 10.44
C ASN A 141 14.07 2.80 10.28
N LEU A 142 14.66 3.14 9.13
CA LEU A 142 16.10 3.14 8.95
C LEU A 142 16.75 4.26 9.76
N ASN A 143 17.93 3.99 10.30
CA ASN A 143 18.72 5.00 11.02
C ASN A 143 20.02 5.36 10.26
N GLU A 144 20.54 6.57 10.50
CA GLU A 144 21.90 6.90 10.06
C GLU A 144 22.91 5.90 10.63
N LYS A 145 23.92 5.53 9.83
CA LYS A 145 24.93 4.50 10.12
C LYS A 145 24.43 3.05 10.14
N GLU A 146 23.13 2.80 9.97
CA GLU A 146 22.66 1.44 9.68
C GLU A 146 23.14 0.98 8.30
N THR A 147 23.17 -0.34 8.10
CA THR A 147 23.70 -0.93 6.89
C THR A 147 22.60 -1.61 6.09
N ILE A 148 22.35 -1.10 4.88
CA ILE A 148 21.42 -1.69 3.92
C ILE A 148 22.14 -2.57 2.90
N VAL A 149 21.42 -3.53 2.34
CA VAL A 149 21.93 -4.46 1.35
C VAL A 149 21.73 -3.87 -0.04
N GLY A 150 22.84 -3.62 -0.72
CA GLY A 150 22.86 -3.25 -2.12
C GLY A 150 23.33 -4.38 -3.03
N ALA A 151 23.18 -4.16 -4.33
CA ALA A 151 23.75 -5.03 -5.36
C ALA A 151 25.24 -4.68 -5.56
N ARG A 152 26.09 -5.69 -5.45
CA ARG A 152 27.51 -5.63 -5.84
C ARG A 152 27.70 -6.07 -7.28
N LYS A 153 26.87 -7.02 -7.72
CA LYS A 153 26.81 -7.52 -9.09
C LYS A 153 25.39 -7.37 -9.63
N THR A 154 25.26 -7.04 -10.91
CA THR A 154 23.97 -6.96 -11.62
C THR A 154 24.03 -7.80 -12.90
N LEU A 155 22.87 -8.21 -13.40
CA LEU A 155 22.79 -9.02 -14.62
C LEU A 155 23.17 -8.23 -15.86
N SER A 156 23.60 -8.95 -16.89
CA SER A 156 24.00 -8.40 -18.19
C SER A 156 23.85 -9.48 -19.26
N LYS A 157 22.62 -9.82 -19.65
CA LYS A 157 22.36 -10.82 -20.69
C LYS A 157 22.88 -10.39 -22.08
N ASN A 158 23.35 -11.37 -22.86
CA ASN A 158 24.10 -11.17 -24.12
C ASN A 158 23.23 -11.17 -25.39
N ASN A 159 21.96 -10.78 -25.34
CA ASN A 159 21.05 -10.86 -26.51
C ASN A 159 21.08 -9.61 -27.42
N PHE A 160 22.02 -8.69 -27.20
CA PHE A 160 22.09 -7.43 -27.93
C PHE A 160 23.02 -7.55 -29.15
N ASN A 161 22.48 -7.42 -30.36
CA ASN A 161 23.30 -7.37 -31.58
C ASN A 161 23.87 -5.96 -31.78
N GLU A 162 25.13 -5.74 -31.37
CA GLU A 162 25.73 -4.40 -31.39
C GLU A 162 25.89 -3.82 -32.78
N LYS A 163 26.19 -4.65 -33.78
CA LYS A 163 26.37 -4.19 -35.17
C LYS A 163 25.06 -3.64 -35.71
N ARG A 164 23.97 -4.39 -35.53
CA ARG A 164 22.61 -3.98 -35.90
C ARG A 164 22.23 -2.67 -35.22
N GLN A 165 22.48 -2.56 -33.93
CA GLN A 165 22.08 -1.41 -33.12
C GLN A 165 22.96 -0.20 -33.39
N LEU A 166 24.25 -0.40 -33.69
CA LEU A 166 25.14 0.64 -34.17
C LEU A 166 24.62 1.22 -35.49
N LEU A 167 24.27 0.39 -36.48
CA LEU A 167 23.71 0.89 -37.74
C LEU A 167 22.40 1.67 -37.51
N LYS A 168 21.50 1.17 -36.65
CA LYS A 168 20.27 1.87 -36.28
C LYS A 168 20.56 3.23 -35.64
N ALA A 169 21.45 3.29 -34.66
CA ALA A 169 21.83 4.53 -33.99
C ALA A 169 22.40 5.55 -34.98
N LEU A 170 23.27 5.12 -35.90
CA LEU A 170 23.84 6.00 -36.92
C LEU A 170 22.80 6.44 -37.96
N SER A 171 21.80 5.62 -38.27
CA SER A 171 20.75 5.95 -39.26
C SER A 171 19.86 7.13 -38.88
N ASN A 172 19.84 7.49 -37.59
CA ASN A 172 19.13 8.65 -37.07
C ASN A 172 19.68 9.97 -37.66
N ASP A 173 20.94 10.01 -38.10
CA ASP A 173 21.52 11.15 -38.80
C ASP A 173 21.60 10.87 -40.32
N TYR A 174 20.92 11.70 -41.11
CA TYR A 174 20.90 11.61 -42.58
C TYR A 174 22.27 11.79 -43.24
N GLY A 175 23.28 12.27 -42.52
CA GLY A 175 24.60 12.56 -43.07
C GLY A 175 25.47 11.32 -43.34
N PHE A 176 25.13 10.14 -42.80
CA PHE A 176 25.93 8.93 -42.98
C PHE A 176 25.74 8.29 -44.35
N ILE A 177 26.87 7.96 -44.99
CA ILE A 177 26.96 7.31 -46.29
C ILE A 177 27.86 6.08 -46.15
N VAL A 178 27.42 4.95 -46.68
CA VAL A 178 28.13 3.67 -46.65
C VAL A 178 28.44 3.22 -48.06
N ASN A 179 29.64 2.67 -48.24
CA ASN A 179 30.04 1.91 -49.42
C ASN A 179 29.84 0.43 -49.10
N VAL A 180 29.14 -0.31 -49.95
CA VAL A 180 28.88 -1.75 -49.76
C VAL A 180 29.56 -2.58 -50.84
N THR A 181 29.87 -3.84 -50.52
CA THR A 181 30.46 -4.78 -51.49
C THR A 181 29.58 -4.95 -52.74
N ASP A 182 30.20 -5.20 -53.89
CA ASP A 182 29.49 -5.41 -55.17
C ASP A 182 28.49 -6.58 -55.11
N ASN A 183 28.81 -7.65 -54.37
CA ASN A 183 27.91 -8.78 -54.18
C ASN A 183 26.63 -8.39 -53.44
N PHE A 184 26.74 -7.56 -52.39
CA PHE A 184 25.58 -7.05 -51.67
C PHE A 184 24.79 -6.06 -52.55
N ASN A 185 25.49 -5.18 -53.26
CA ASN A 185 24.90 -4.22 -54.18
C ASN A 185 24.06 -4.88 -55.29
N ALA A 186 24.53 -6.02 -55.81
CA ALA A 186 23.81 -6.80 -56.81
C ALA A 186 22.47 -7.37 -56.30
N ARG A 187 22.36 -7.69 -55.00
CA ARG A 187 21.09 -8.13 -54.39
C ARG A 187 20.05 -7.00 -54.35
N ILE A 188 20.50 -5.76 -54.11
CA ILE A 188 19.62 -4.58 -54.12
C ILE A 188 19.19 -4.20 -55.55
N TYR A 189 20.02 -4.47 -56.57
CA TYR A 189 19.74 -4.17 -57.98
C TYR A 189 18.91 -5.23 -58.73
N GLY A 190 18.41 -6.28 -58.04
CA GLY A 190 17.62 -7.38 -58.63
C GLY A 190 16.32 -6.95 -59.33
N GLU A 191 15.50 -7.92 -59.78
CA GLU A 191 14.30 -7.66 -60.60
C GLU A 191 13.28 -6.69 -59.95
N ASP A 192 13.29 -6.55 -58.62
CA ASP A 192 12.34 -5.75 -57.83
C ASP A 192 12.82 -4.31 -57.51
N PHE A 193 13.90 -3.79 -58.15
CA PHE A 193 14.47 -2.46 -57.87
C PHE A 193 13.45 -1.30 -57.84
N LYS A 194 12.46 -1.30 -58.73
CA LYS A 194 11.41 -0.27 -58.75
C LYS A 194 10.50 -0.37 -57.53
N GLU A 195 10.19 -1.59 -57.12
CA GLU A 195 9.33 -1.88 -55.97
C GLU A 195 10.02 -1.51 -54.65
N ILE A 196 11.33 -1.80 -54.55
CA ILE A 196 12.16 -1.35 -53.43
C ILE A 196 12.15 0.18 -53.33
N TYR A 197 12.31 0.90 -54.45
CA TYR A 197 12.29 2.37 -54.44
C TYR A 197 10.94 2.95 -54.03
N GLU A 198 9.83 2.32 -54.42
CA GLU A 198 8.47 2.76 -54.07
C GLU A 198 8.14 2.56 -52.57
N ASN A 199 8.82 1.62 -51.90
CA ASN A 199 8.58 1.27 -50.50
C ASN A 199 9.56 1.92 -49.48
N ILE A 200 10.65 2.55 -49.94
CA ILE A 200 11.55 3.33 -49.07
C ILE A 200 10.92 4.72 -48.85
N SER A 201 11.00 5.26 -47.64
CA SER A 201 10.50 6.60 -47.25
C SER A 201 11.38 7.74 -47.81
N SER A 202 11.78 7.63 -49.08
CA SER A 202 12.80 8.51 -49.64
C SER A 202 12.17 9.80 -50.20
N GLU A 203 12.62 10.95 -49.71
CA GLU A 203 12.53 12.22 -50.45
C GLU A 203 13.47 12.23 -51.69
N LEU A 204 14.14 11.10 -51.99
CA LEU A 204 15.06 10.99 -53.12
C LEU A 204 14.33 10.80 -54.43
N LYS A 205 14.80 11.51 -55.46
CA LYS A 205 14.43 11.24 -56.85
C LYS A 205 14.96 9.86 -57.28
N LEU A 206 14.18 9.10 -58.05
CA LEU A 206 14.54 7.80 -58.62
C LEU A 206 15.92 7.79 -59.30
N GLY A 207 16.30 8.89 -59.97
CA GLY A 207 17.62 9.04 -60.59
C GLY A 207 18.77 9.05 -59.58
N SER A 208 18.57 9.65 -58.40
CA SER A 208 19.56 9.67 -57.32
C SER A 208 19.73 8.31 -56.66
N PHE A 209 18.64 7.53 -56.53
CA PHE A 209 18.70 6.16 -56.03
C PHE A 209 19.39 5.22 -57.03
N LYS A 210 19.07 5.32 -58.34
CA LYS A 210 19.84 4.62 -59.40
C LYS A 210 21.33 4.94 -59.36
N HIS A 211 21.68 6.20 -59.08
CA HIS A 211 23.07 6.62 -58.99
C HIS A 211 23.79 6.04 -57.76
N ALA A 212 23.07 5.88 -56.64
CA ALA A 212 23.58 5.22 -55.44
C ALA A 212 23.93 3.76 -55.71
N ILE A 213 23.04 3.02 -56.40
CA ILE A 213 23.31 1.63 -56.80
C ILE A 213 24.51 1.55 -57.74
N TRP A 214 24.57 2.40 -58.76
CA TRP A 214 25.68 2.37 -59.72
C TRP A 214 27.05 2.58 -59.06
N ARG A 215 27.10 3.31 -57.94
CA ARG A 215 28.32 3.56 -57.18
C ARG A 215 28.54 2.63 -55.98
N SER A 216 27.65 1.67 -55.75
CA SER A 216 27.60 0.85 -54.53
C SER A 216 27.64 1.71 -53.25
N GLN A 217 27.11 2.95 -53.30
CA GLN A 217 27.23 3.97 -52.26
C GLN A 217 25.86 4.51 -51.87
N TYR A 218 25.45 4.29 -50.63
CA TYR A 218 24.10 4.57 -50.15
C TYR A 218 24.12 5.48 -48.93
N ARG A 219 23.05 6.26 -48.71
CA ARG A 219 22.84 6.81 -47.36
C ARG A 219 22.41 5.67 -46.44
N LEU A 220 22.96 5.65 -45.23
CA LEU A 220 22.75 4.55 -44.28
C LEU A 220 21.26 4.31 -43.99
N ARG A 221 20.48 5.38 -43.79
CA ARG A 221 19.03 5.28 -43.58
C ARG A 221 18.31 4.54 -44.71
N TYR A 222 18.56 4.91 -45.96
CA TYR A 222 17.86 4.32 -47.11
C TYR A 222 18.24 2.87 -47.38
N ILE A 223 19.50 2.51 -47.15
CA ILE A 223 19.90 1.10 -47.32
C ILE A 223 19.34 0.22 -46.20
N LEU A 224 19.14 0.75 -44.99
CA LEU A 224 18.46 0.03 -43.91
C LEU A 224 16.98 -0.18 -44.21
N GLU A 225 16.29 0.84 -44.70
CA GLU A 225 14.89 0.72 -45.19
C GLU A 225 14.80 -0.31 -46.34
N ALA A 226 15.75 -0.30 -47.27
CA ALA A 226 15.82 -1.31 -48.33
C ALA A 226 16.05 -2.73 -47.78
N CYS A 227 16.87 -2.87 -46.74
CA CYS A 227 17.10 -4.16 -46.08
C CYS A 227 15.86 -4.64 -45.33
N GLU A 228 15.12 -3.75 -44.65
CA GLU A 228 13.85 -4.08 -43.99
C GLU A 228 12.81 -4.58 -44.99
N TYR A 229 12.67 -3.93 -46.14
CA TYR A 229 11.76 -4.37 -47.19
C TYR A 229 12.15 -5.74 -47.79
N LEU A 230 13.45 -5.98 -47.95
CA LEU A 230 13.98 -7.24 -48.51
C LEU A 230 14.20 -8.35 -47.47
N ASP A 231 13.82 -8.12 -46.20
CA ASP A 231 14.09 -9.00 -45.06
C ASP A 231 15.58 -9.41 -44.95
N ILE A 232 16.48 -8.48 -45.23
CA ILE A 232 17.94 -8.66 -45.11
C ILE A 232 18.36 -8.27 -43.69
N ASP A 233 19.04 -9.18 -43.00
CA ASP A 233 19.54 -8.93 -41.65
C ASP A 233 20.59 -7.79 -41.64
N TYR A 234 20.48 -6.88 -40.67
CA TYR A 234 21.36 -5.71 -40.56
C TYR A 234 22.81 -6.08 -40.24
N GLU A 235 23.06 -7.24 -39.63
CA GLU A 235 24.41 -7.77 -39.47
C GLU A 235 24.99 -8.22 -40.81
N GLU A 236 24.18 -8.76 -41.73
CA GLU A 236 24.61 -9.02 -43.10
C GLU A 236 25.02 -7.71 -43.78
N LEU A 237 24.16 -6.68 -43.69
CA LEU A 237 24.50 -5.34 -44.17
C LEU A 237 25.80 -4.84 -43.55
N TYR A 238 25.96 -4.92 -42.23
CA TYR A 238 27.16 -4.48 -41.52
C TYR A 238 28.43 -5.15 -42.08
N ASN A 239 28.39 -6.46 -42.28
CA ASN A 239 29.52 -7.22 -42.80
C ASN A 239 29.82 -6.90 -44.28
N SER A 240 28.84 -6.34 -45.00
CA SER A 240 28.99 -5.89 -46.39
C SER A 240 29.47 -4.44 -46.54
N ILE A 241 29.47 -3.63 -45.47
CA ILE A 241 29.93 -2.24 -45.52
C ILE A 241 31.47 -2.23 -45.56
N GLU A 242 32.02 -1.71 -46.65
CA GLU A 242 33.46 -1.54 -46.84
C GLU A 242 33.98 -0.32 -46.09
N SER A 243 33.26 0.81 -46.18
CA SER A 243 33.59 2.03 -45.45
C SER A 243 32.35 2.89 -45.18
N ILE A 244 32.41 3.71 -44.12
CA ILE A 244 31.40 4.68 -43.74
C ILE A 244 31.99 6.10 -43.72
N ASN A 245 31.23 7.08 -44.20
CA ASN A 245 31.61 8.49 -44.28
C ASN A 245 30.44 9.37 -43.81
N TYR A 246 30.73 10.53 -43.21
CA TYR A 246 29.74 11.54 -42.91
C TYR A 246 29.83 12.76 -43.85
N ARG A 247 28.71 13.12 -44.49
CA ARG A 247 28.54 14.34 -45.31
C ARG A 247 27.49 15.27 -44.70
N GLY A 248 27.92 16.47 -44.29
CA GLY A 248 27.01 17.51 -43.78
C GLY A 248 27.02 18.76 -44.65
N ARG A 249 25.93 19.55 -44.61
CA ARG A 249 25.85 20.87 -45.26
C ARG A 249 26.49 21.94 -44.36
N ASN A 250 27.51 22.64 -44.88
CA ASN A 250 28.00 23.89 -44.30
C ASN A 250 27.70 25.05 -45.28
N SER A 251 27.86 26.31 -44.82
CA SER A 251 27.68 27.54 -45.61
C SER A 251 28.55 27.66 -46.88
N LYS A 252 29.47 26.73 -47.12
CA LYS A 252 30.35 26.63 -48.31
C LYS A 252 30.08 25.40 -49.20
N GLY A 253 29.07 24.58 -48.90
CA GLY A 253 28.74 23.35 -49.65
C GLY A 253 28.83 22.06 -48.81
N GLU A 254 28.55 20.91 -49.45
CA GLU A 254 28.71 19.57 -48.86
C GLU A 254 30.17 19.11 -48.99
N HIS A 255 30.86 18.93 -47.86
CA HIS A 255 32.20 18.36 -47.83
C HIS A 255 32.16 16.93 -47.27
N SER A 256 32.81 15.98 -47.96
CA SER A 256 33.00 14.61 -47.46
C SER A 256 34.10 14.57 -46.40
N SER A 257 33.84 13.90 -45.28
CA SER A 257 34.84 13.68 -44.25
C SER A 257 35.68 12.42 -44.55
N LEU A 258 36.54 12.02 -43.60
CA LEU A 258 37.37 10.82 -43.73
C LEU A 258 36.48 9.57 -43.72
N GLU A 259 36.82 8.61 -44.57
CA GLU A 259 36.20 7.29 -44.54
C GLU A 259 36.75 6.48 -43.37
N ILE A 260 35.86 5.74 -42.70
CA ILE A 260 36.19 4.85 -41.59
C ILE A 260 35.82 3.43 -42.00
N ASN A 261 36.71 2.47 -41.76
CA ASN A 261 36.39 1.08 -41.95
C ASN A 261 35.65 0.59 -40.69
N LEU A 262 34.45 0.05 -40.87
CA LEU A 262 33.72 -0.55 -39.75
C LEU A 262 34.42 -1.86 -39.35
N PRO A 263 34.95 -1.97 -38.12
CA PRO A 263 35.75 -3.12 -37.75
C PRO A 263 34.84 -4.33 -37.46
N LYS A 264 35.28 -5.53 -37.84
CA LYS A 264 34.56 -6.76 -37.46
C LYS A 264 34.46 -6.95 -35.94
N ASP A 265 35.48 -6.47 -35.21
CA ASP A 265 35.51 -6.40 -33.75
C ASP A 265 35.33 -4.94 -33.31
N LEU A 266 34.25 -4.63 -32.60
CA LEU A 266 33.94 -3.27 -32.14
C LEU A 266 34.83 -2.79 -30.99
N SER A 267 35.66 -3.66 -30.39
CA SER A 267 36.55 -3.33 -29.27
C SER A 267 37.37 -2.04 -29.46
N PRO A 268 37.98 -1.74 -30.63
CA PRO A 268 38.74 -0.50 -30.83
C PRO A 268 37.86 0.74 -30.82
N LEU A 269 36.63 0.65 -31.33
CA LEU A 269 35.67 1.75 -31.33
C LEU A 269 35.22 2.07 -29.90
N TYR A 270 34.89 1.06 -29.09
CA TYR A 270 34.50 1.25 -27.69
C TYR A 270 35.64 1.82 -26.85
N TYR A 271 36.87 1.32 -27.04
CA TYR A 271 38.04 1.86 -26.37
C TYR A 271 38.26 3.35 -26.71
N LEU A 272 38.22 3.70 -27.99
CA LEU A 272 38.36 5.08 -28.42
C LEU A 272 37.23 5.95 -27.88
N ALA A 273 35.97 5.47 -27.92
CA ALA A 273 34.84 6.18 -27.34
C ALA A 273 35.08 6.50 -25.86
N GLY A 274 35.47 5.51 -25.05
CA GLY A 274 35.83 5.74 -23.65
C GLY A 274 36.94 6.79 -23.49
N PHE A 275 37.99 6.72 -24.31
CA PHE A 275 39.09 7.68 -24.26
C PHE A 275 38.63 9.10 -24.62
N PHE A 276 37.77 9.24 -25.63
CA PHE A 276 37.17 10.52 -26.01
C PHE A 276 36.33 11.10 -24.88
N PHE A 277 35.55 10.28 -24.17
CA PHE A 277 34.79 10.72 -23.00
C PHE A 277 35.68 11.34 -21.90
N GLY A 278 36.94 10.88 -21.76
CA GLY A 278 37.90 11.48 -20.83
C GLY A 278 38.62 12.71 -21.41
N ASP A 279 39.55 12.49 -22.35
CA ASP A 279 40.49 13.51 -22.84
C ASP A 279 40.11 14.15 -24.19
N GLY A 280 38.96 13.79 -24.77
CA GLY A 280 38.46 14.37 -26.01
C GLY A 280 37.95 15.82 -25.87
N ASP A 281 37.95 16.59 -26.95
CA ASP A 281 37.28 17.88 -27.05
C ASP A 281 36.05 17.81 -27.98
N LEU A 282 35.35 18.95 -28.10
CA LEU A 282 34.17 19.07 -28.98
C LEU A 282 34.54 19.02 -30.46
N GLU A 283 35.79 19.27 -30.82
CA GLU A 283 36.28 19.24 -32.22
C GLU A 283 36.68 17.82 -32.66
N GLY A 284 36.54 16.81 -31.78
CA GLY A 284 36.95 15.44 -32.07
C GLY A 284 38.46 15.25 -32.03
N THR A 285 39.15 16.05 -31.21
CA THR A 285 40.59 15.90 -30.95
C THR A 285 40.84 15.48 -29.51
N ILE A 286 41.96 14.79 -29.28
CA ILE A 286 42.36 14.29 -27.96
C ILE A 286 43.60 15.05 -27.51
N THR A 287 43.62 15.50 -26.26
CA THR A 287 44.80 16.15 -25.66
C THR A 287 45.40 15.27 -24.56
N ASN A 288 46.56 14.65 -24.81
CA ASN A 288 47.22 13.81 -23.81
C ASN A 288 48.75 13.73 -24.04
N ASN A 289 49.52 13.95 -22.96
CA ASN A 289 51.00 13.97 -23.00
C ASN A 289 51.67 12.60 -22.82
N SER A 290 50.92 11.56 -22.48
CA SER A 290 51.46 10.22 -22.27
C SER A 290 51.91 9.59 -23.58
N LYS A 291 53.20 9.26 -23.67
CA LYS A 291 53.78 8.55 -24.82
C LYS A 291 53.11 7.18 -25.05
N ASP A 292 52.75 6.49 -23.97
CA ASP A 292 52.06 5.21 -24.04
C ASP A 292 50.62 5.37 -24.55
N ALA A 293 49.89 6.37 -24.06
CA ALA A 293 48.52 6.65 -24.53
C ALA A 293 48.51 7.03 -26.02
N LYS A 294 49.43 7.90 -26.46
CA LYS A 294 49.62 8.26 -27.88
C LYS A 294 49.80 7.03 -28.76
N LYS A 295 50.64 6.08 -28.33
CA LYS A 295 50.90 4.84 -29.06
C LYS A 295 49.66 3.94 -29.13
N THR A 296 48.92 3.81 -28.02
CA THR A 296 47.70 3.00 -27.96
C THR A 296 46.59 3.59 -28.83
N ILE A 297 46.35 4.91 -28.75
CA ILE A 297 45.37 5.60 -29.60
C ILE A 297 45.72 5.40 -31.08
N LYS A 298 47.00 5.57 -31.46
CA LYS A 298 47.44 5.35 -32.83
C LYS A 298 47.17 3.92 -33.31
N SER A 299 47.44 2.92 -32.47
CA SER A 299 47.15 1.52 -32.77
C SER A 299 45.65 1.29 -32.98
N LYS A 300 44.82 1.74 -32.04
CA LYS A 300 43.36 1.55 -32.08
C LYS A 300 42.68 2.31 -33.21
N ALA A 301 43.17 3.51 -33.54
CA ALA A 301 42.72 4.26 -34.70
C ALA A 301 43.10 3.54 -36.01
N SER A 302 44.31 2.97 -36.10
CA SER A 302 44.76 2.23 -37.29
C SER A 302 43.89 0.98 -37.54
N GLU A 303 43.43 0.31 -36.47
CA GLU A 303 42.48 -0.80 -36.55
C GLU A 303 41.11 -0.38 -37.16
N LEU A 304 40.75 0.91 -37.09
CA LEU A 304 39.57 1.49 -37.76
C LEU A 304 39.87 2.07 -39.16
N GLY A 305 41.09 1.87 -39.68
CA GLY A 305 41.55 2.48 -40.92
C GLY A 305 41.87 3.97 -40.81
N LEU A 306 42.05 4.50 -39.59
CA LEU A 306 42.32 5.90 -39.33
C LEU A 306 43.81 6.14 -39.03
N GLU A 307 44.39 7.15 -39.66
CA GLU A 307 45.73 7.65 -39.33
C GLU A 307 45.63 8.96 -38.52
N PRO A 308 45.82 8.92 -37.19
CA PRO A 308 45.70 10.12 -36.39
C PRO A 308 46.90 11.06 -36.59
N ASN A 309 46.60 12.36 -36.74
CA ASN A 309 47.61 13.41 -36.86
C ASN A 309 48.00 13.92 -35.47
N ILE A 310 49.25 13.71 -35.07
CA ILE A 310 49.77 14.07 -33.74
C ILE A 310 50.63 15.32 -33.87
N ARG A 311 50.21 16.41 -33.20
CA ARG A 311 50.98 17.66 -33.12
C ARG A 311 51.57 17.79 -31.72
N GLU A 312 52.90 17.72 -31.65
CA GLU A 312 53.65 17.88 -30.40
C GLU A 312 54.00 19.36 -30.16
N TYR A 313 53.81 19.83 -28.91
CA TYR A 313 54.06 21.23 -28.56
C TYR A 313 55.05 21.36 -27.38
N GLN A 314 55.98 22.30 -27.45
CA GLN A 314 56.85 22.61 -26.31
C GLN A 314 56.09 23.41 -25.24
N GLY A 315 55.94 22.83 -24.04
CA GLY A 315 55.30 23.48 -22.89
C GLY A 315 53.77 23.51 -22.91
N ARG A 316 53.12 22.83 -23.86
CA ARG A 316 51.65 22.64 -23.93
C ARG A 316 51.31 21.17 -24.12
N VAL A 317 50.06 20.79 -23.91
CA VAL A 317 49.61 19.40 -24.08
C VAL A 317 49.56 19.03 -25.57
N ASP A 318 50.08 17.87 -25.93
CA ASP A 318 50.06 17.36 -27.30
C ASP A 318 48.62 17.14 -27.79
N ARG A 319 48.35 17.48 -29.06
CA ARG A 319 47.02 17.38 -29.67
C ARG A 319 46.99 16.30 -30.75
N MET A 320 45.97 15.43 -30.70
CA MET A 320 45.76 14.33 -31.63
C MET A 320 44.43 14.48 -32.35
N GLU A 321 44.47 14.65 -33.67
CA GLU A 321 43.27 14.66 -34.52
C GLU A 321 42.98 13.22 -34.97
N VAL A 322 41.88 12.62 -34.51
CA VAL A 322 41.53 11.22 -34.77
C VAL A 322 40.20 11.15 -35.54
N GLY A 323 40.20 10.64 -36.77
CA GLY A 323 38.98 10.24 -37.50
C GLY A 323 38.05 11.35 -38.01
N GLY A 324 38.34 12.63 -37.73
CA GLY A 324 37.60 13.76 -38.29
C GLY A 324 36.10 13.79 -37.94
N LYS A 325 35.29 14.39 -38.83
CA LYS A 325 33.84 14.59 -38.59
C LYS A 325 33.06 13.26 -38.56
N THR A 326 33.49 12.25 -39.32
CA THR A 326 32.84 10.92 -39.32
C THR A 326 32.90 10.25 -37.96
N LEU A 327 34.09 10.15 -37.34
CA LEU A 327 34.23 9.51 -36.02
C LEU A 327 33.47 10.30 -34.95
N LYS A 328 33.59 11.64 -34.96
CA LYS A 328 32.83 12.51 -34.07
C LYS A 328 31.33 12.22 -34.15
N LYS A 329 30.77 12.15 -35.37
CA LYS A 329 29.36 11.87 -35.57
C LYS A 329 28.96 10.45 -35.15
N ILE A 330 29.85 9.47 -35.25
CA ILE A 330 29.61 8.12 -34.71
C ILE A 330 29.53 8.19 -33.18
N LEU A 331 30.44 8.90 -32.52
CA LEU A 331 30.43 9.07 -31.06
C LEU A 331 29.17 9.80 -30.58
N GLU A 332 28.74 10.85 -31.28
CA GLU A 332 27.50 11.58 -31.00
C GLU A 332 26.28 10.66 -31.10
N ASN A 333 26.09 9.95 -32.23
CA ASN A 333 24.87 9.21 -32.49
C ASN A 333 24.80 7.85 -31.75
N ALA A 334 25.93 7.15 -31.58
CA ALA A 334 25.95 5.82 -30.97
C ALA A 334 26.23 5.85 -29.46
N PHE A 335 27.07 6.79 -28.99
CA PHE A 335 27.49 6.85 -27.59
C PHE A 335 26.94 8.07 -26.85
N ASN A 336 26.18 8.95 -27.51
CA ASN A 336 25.67 10.20 -26.95
C ASN A 336 26.78 11.15 -26.47
N TYR A 337 27.87 11.24 -27.24
CA TYR A 337 28.95 12.18 -26.94
C TYR A 337 28.48 13.64 -27.10
N PRO A 338 28.73 14.55 -26.14
CA PRO A 338 28.16 15.91 -26.15
C PRO A 338 28.64 16.80 -27.30
N THR A 339 27.76 17.68 -27.79
CA THR A 339 28.03 18.60 -28.93
C THR A 339 28.33 20.05 -28.54
N GLU A 340 27.88 20.50 -27.37
CA GLU A 340 27.98 21.92 -26.95
C GLU A 340 28.84 22.14 -25.70
N SER A 341 28.68 21.30 -24.67
CA SER A 341 29.46 21.36 -23.43
C SER A 341 29.74 19.94 -22.96
N LYS A 342 31.02 19.60 -22.80
CA LYS A 342 31.45 18.24 -22.46
C LYS A 342 31.51 18.02 -20.94
N SER A 343 32.23 18.88 -20.22
CA SER A 343 32.72 18.57 -18.87
C SER A 343 31.65 18.17 -17.86
N HIS A 344 30.46 18.78 -17.90
CA HIS A 344 29.35 18.48 -16.98
C HIS A 344 28.27 17.58 -17.58
N ASN A 345 28.24 17.37 -18.90
CA ASN A 345 27.13 16.72 -19.60
C ASN A 345 27.48 15.35 -20.19
N ILE A 346 28.73 14.88 -20.03
CA ILE A 346 29.07 13.49 -20.41
C ILE A 346 28.29 12.52 -19.53
N SER A 347 27.73 11.48 -20.14
CA SER A 347 26.99 10.42 -19.47
C SER A 347 27.08 9.14 -20.28
N ILE A 348 27.11 7.97 -19.63
CA ILE A 348 27.19 6.69 -20.32
C ILE A 348 25.82 6.35 -20.92
N ASN A 349 25.77 6.21 -22.25
CA ASN A 349 24.54 5.87 -22.96
C ASN A 349 24.10 4.41 -22.70
N SER A 350 22.78 4.15 -22.74
CA SER A 350 22.21 2.80 -22.57
C SER A 350 22.73 1.79 -23.60
N PHE A 351 23.14 2.24 -24.79
CA PHE A 351 23.85 1.43 -25.80
C PHE A 351 25.08 0.72 -25.22
N VAL A 352 25.87 1.41 -24.39
CA VAL A 352 27.03 0.80 -23.71
C VAL A 352 26.57 -0.20 -22.65
N PHE A 353 25.53 0.12 -21.88
CA PHE A 353 24.94 -0.78 -20.89
C PHE A 353 24.37 -2.07 -21.49
N LYS A 354 23.83 -2.04 -22.72
CA LYS A 354 23.29 -3.22 -23.41
C LYS A 354 24.36 -4.06 -24.13
N SER A 355 25.55 -3.50 -24.36
CA SER A 355 26.61 -4.17 -25.13
C SER A 355 27.16 -5.42 -24.44
N LEU A 356 27.80 -6.32 -25.17
CA LEU A 356 28.51 -7.47 -24.59
C LEU A 356 29.53 -7.03 -23.53
N LYS A 357 29.69 -7.85 -22.48
CA LYS A 357 30.65 -7.61 -21.39
C LYS A 357 32.07 -7.28 -21.87
N LYS A 358 32.52 -7.91 -22.98
CA LYS A 358 33.80 -7.61 -23.65
C LYS A 358 33.89 -6.13 -24.09
N LEU A 359 32.84 -5.58 -24.67
CA LEU A 359 32.82 -4.21 -25.21
C LEU A 359 32.64 -3.16 -24.10
N LYS A 360 31.80 -3.44 -23.09
CA LYS A 360 31.71 -2.63 -21.85
C LYS A 360 33.08 -2.41 -21.24
N LYS A 361 33.84 -3.51 -21.12
CA LYS A 361 35.21 -3.50 -20.60
C LYS A 361 36.13 -2.56 -21.40
N GLU A 362 36.07 -2.60 -22.73
CA GLU A 362 36.93 -1.76 -23.56
C GLU A 362 36.58 -0.27 -23.42
N PHE A 363 35.30 0.08 -23.32
CA PHE A 363 34.87 1.46 -23.04
C PHE A 363 35.39 1.95 -21.68
N ILE A 364 35.17 1.17 -20.61
CA ILE A 364 35.66 1.52 -19.27
C ILE A 364 37.18 1.68 -19.29
N LYS A 365 37.90 0.73 -19.91
CA LYS A 365 39.36 0.77 -20.01
C LYS A 365 39.85 2.03 -20.72
N GLY A 366 39.21 2.41 -21.82
CA GLY A 366 39.52 3.63 -22.55
C GLY A 366 39.34 4.89 -21.70
N TYR A 367 38.22 5.00 -20.99
CA TYR A 367 37.93 6.12 -20.10
C TYR A 367 38.93 6.22 -18.94
N LEU A 368 39.28 5.09 -18.33
CA LEU A 368 40.26 5.02 -17.24
C LEU A 368 41.70 5.25 -17.70
N ASP A 369 42.04 4.89 -18.94
CA ASP A 369 43.36 5.22 -19.49
C ASP A 369 43.51 6.74 -19.76
N ALA A 370 42.41 7.45 -20.02
CA ALA A 370 42.37 8.91 -20.03
C ALA A 370 42.42 9.47 -18.58
N ASP A 371 41.30 9.38 -17.84
CA ASP A 371 41.10 10.11 -16.57
C ASP A 371 41.46 9.32 -15.31
N GLY A 372 41.62 8.00 -15.43
CA GLY A 372 41.88 7.13 -14.28
C GLY A 372 43.28 7.30 -13.71
N THR A 373 43.36 7.49 -12.40
CA THR A 373 44.61 7.63 -11.64
C THR A 373 44.80 6.43 -10.71
N ILE A 374 46.04 5.93 -10.62
CA ILE A 374 46.41 4.91 -9.64
C ILE A 374 47.02 5.63 -8.46
N GLU A 375 46.41 5.51 -7.28
CA GLU A 375 46.86 6.14 -6.04
C GLU A 375 47.53 5.10 -5.13
N PRO A 376 48.87 5.01 -5.10
CA PRO A 376 49.56 3.99 -4.32
C PRO A 376 49.34 4.15 -2.81
N ASN A 377 49.27 5.40 -2.35
CA ASN A 377 49.10 5.72 -0.93
C ASN A 377 47.72 5.31 -0.40
N ARG A 378 46.67 5.49 -1.22
CA ARG A 378 45.29 5.08 -0.86
C ARG A 378 44.97 3.64 -1.24
N SER A 379 45.89 2.95 -1.93
CA SER A 379 45.66 1.59 -2.46
C SER A 379 44.37 1.51 -3.28
N ALA A 380 44.16 2.50 -4.16
CA ALA A 380 42.93 2.65 -4.93
C ALA A 380 43.21 3.10 -6.37
N VAL A 381 42.29 2.81 -7.27
CA VAL A 381 42.17 3.49 -8.57
C VAL A 381 41.08 4.55 -8.42
N SER A 382 41.38 5.79 -8.77
CA SER A 382 40.44 6.91 -8.68
C SER A 382 40.14 7.49 -10.06
N VAL A 383 38.95 8.05 -10.21
CA VAL A 383 38.52 8.76 -11.41
C VAL A 383 37.84 10.04 -10.97
N VAL A 384 38.29 11.18 -11.50
CA VAL A 384 37.69 12.48 -11.23
C VAL A 384 36.96 12.93 -12.49
N SER A 385 35.72 13.39 -12.34
CA SER A 385 34.93 13.93 -13.45
C SER A 385 34.03 15.04 -12.96
N ALA A 386 33.89 16.11 -13.76
CA ALA A 386 32.98 17.21 -13.46
C ALA A 386 31.50 16.83 -13.67
N SER A 387 31.23 15.73 -14.39
CA SER A 387 29.90 15.16 -14.56
C SER A 387 29.61 14.14 -13.47
N LYS A 388 28.61 14.43 -12.63
CA LYS A 388 28.11 13.53 -11.59
C LYS A 388 27.49 12.27 -12.21
N GLU A 389 26.67 12.46 -13.24
CA GLU A 389 25.96 11.39 -13.94
C GLU A 389 26.92 10.38 -14.59
N MET A 390 28.07 10.85 -15.13
CA MET A 390 29.12 9.96 -15.65
C MET A 390 29.67 9.03 -14.56
N LEU A 391 29.92 9.55 -13.35
CA LEU A 391 30.48 8.76 -12.25
C LEU A 391 29.45 7.78 -11.67
N GLU A 392 28.19 8.20 -11.54
CA GLU A 392 27.07 7.35 -11.09
C GLU A 392 26.82 6.19 -12.07
N LYS A 393 26.78 6.47 -13.37
CA LYS A 393 26.64 5.43 -14.39
C LYS A 393 27.89 4.56 -14.54
N LEU A 394 29.09 5.12 -14.35
CA LEU A 394 30.31 4.32 -14.30
C LEU A 394 30.31 3.35 -13.11
N GLN A 395 29.85 3.78 -11.95
CA GLN A 395 29.66 2.91 -10.78
C GLN A 395 28.69 1.75 -11.09
N LYS A 396 27.53 2.04 -11.69
CA LYS A 396 26.55 1.03 -12.11
C LYS A 396 27.11 0.07 -13.17
N LEU A 397 27.87 0.57 -14.14
CA LEU A 397 28.50 -0.25 -15.18
C LEU A 397 29.57 -1.20 -14.60
N LEU A 398 30.26 -0.78 -13.53
CA LEU A 398 31.25 -1.59 -12.81
C LEU A 398 30.61 -2.75 -12.01
N HIS A 399 29.33 -2.65 -11.62
CA HIS A 399 28.61 -3.78 -10.99
C HIS A 399 28.50 -4.99 -11.93
N HIS A 400 28.44 -4.81 -13.26
CA HIS A 400 28.49 -5.93 -14.23
C HIS A 400 29.80 -6.75 -14.16
N PHE A 401 30.82 -6.24 -13.47
CA PHE A 401 32.12 -6.88 -13.28
C PHE A 401 32.38 -7.29 -11.82
N ASP A 402 31.37 -7.23 -10.94
CA ASP A 402 31.52 -7.51 -9.49
C ASP A 402 32.55 -6.57 -8.83
N ILE A 403 32.48 -5.28 -9.16
CA ILE A 403 33.40 -4.25 -8.67
C ILE A 403 32.61 -3.24 -7.84
N ALA A 404 32.74 -3.33 -6.52
CA ALA A 404 32.22 -2.30 -5.61
C ALA A 404 33.13 -1.07 -5.63
N THR A 405 32.51 0.11 -5.62
CA THR A 405 33.18 1.41 -5.66
C THR A 405 32.62 2.35 -4.60
N LYS A 406 33.38 3.39 -4.24
CA LYS A 406 32.89 4.49 -3.41
C LYS A 406 32.88 5.78 -4.22
N LEU A 407 31.71 6.37 -4.41
CA LEU A 407 31.56 7.69 -5.02
C LEU A 407 31.59 8.77 -3.93
N ASN A 408 32.48 9.75 -4.09
CA ASN A 408 32.53 10.92 -3.22
C ASN A 408 32.00 12.13 -3.99
N HIS A 409 30.79 12.56 -3.66
CA HIS A 409 30.09 13.68 -4.31
C HIS A 409 30.77 15.02 -4.08
N ASN A 410 31.39 15.23 -2.91
CA ASN A 410 32.02 16.51 -2.57
C ASN A 410 33.23 16.83 -3.44
N ASN A 411 34.01 15.79 -3.79
CA ASN A 411 35.21 15.93 -4.63
C ASN A 411 35.00 15.38 -6.05
N GLN A 412 33.75 15.00 -6.40
CA GLN A 412 33.38 14.36 -7.66
C GLN A 412 34.39 13.29 -8.11
N THR A 413 34.70 12.36 -7.19
CA THR A 413 35.71 11.32 -7.41
C THR A 413 35.14 9.94 -7.12
N LEU A 414 35.27 9.01 -8.07
CA LEU A 414 34.94 7.60 -7.90
C LEU A 414 36.19 6.81 -7.53
N TYR A 415 36.14 6.02 -6.45
CA TYR A 415 37.25 5.19 -5.99
C TYR A 415 36.92 3.70 -6.13
N ILE A 416 37.79 2.99 -6.84
CA ILE A 416 37.88 1.52 -6.86
C ILE A 416 38.95 1.13 -5.86
N ALA A 417 38.52 0.69 -4.68
CA ALA A 417 39.39 0.35 -3.56
C ALA A 417 39.03 -1.02 -3.00
N GLY A 418 39.96 -1.64 -2.27
CA GLY A 418 39.75 -2.95 -1.67
C GLY A 418 40.30 -4.07 -2.51
N LYS A 419 40.83 -5.08 -1.83
CA LYS A 419 41.53 -6.19 -2.46
C LYS A 419 40.63 -7.01 -3.39
N LEU A 420 39.35 -7.15 -3.08
CA LEU A 420 38.41 -7.91 -3.92
C LEU A 420 38.08 -7.13 -5.20
N SER A 421 37.62 -5.88 -5.06
CA SER A 421 37.32 -5.02 -6.20
C SER A 421 38.53 -4.78 -7.09
N LEU A 422 39.74 -4.57 -6.55
CA LEU A 422 40.96 -4.43 -7.36
C LEU A 422 41.37 -5.73 -8.07
N LYS A 423 41.06 -6.90 -7.50
CA LYS A 423 41.30 -8.18 -8.15
C LYS A 423 40.35 -8.38 -9.33
N ASN A 424 39.06 -8.07 -9.15
CA ASN A 424 38.05 -8.14 -10.22
C ASN A 424 38.29 -7.07 -11.29
N PHE A 425 38.73 -5.88 -10.88
CA PHE A 425 39.13 -4.81 -11.80
C PHE A 425 40.30 -5.18 -12.73
N LYS A 426 41.11 -6.21 -12.41
CA LYS A 426 42.10 -6.74 -13.37
C LYS A 426 41.45 -7.33 -14.63
N GLU A 427 40.20 -7.78 -14.55
CA GLU A 427 39.45 -8.19 -15.74
C GLU A 427 39.37 -7.03 -16.73
N ILE A 428 39.15 -5.80 -16.26
CA ILE A 428 39.11 -4.58 -17.09
C ILE A 428 40.53 -4.09 -17.39
N GLY A 429 41.28 -3.75 -16.33
CA GLY A 429 42.68 -3.33 -16.37
C GLY A 429 42.91 -1.98 -17.06
N PHE A 430 44.13 -1.79 -17.54
CA PHE A 430 44.57 -0.66 -18.34
C PHE A 430 45.27 -1.15 -19.61
N GLU A 431 45.12 -0.42 -20.71
CA GLU A 431 45.81 -0.69 -21.96
C GLU A 431 47.23 -0.11 -21.94
N THR A 432 47.41 1.05 -21.29
CA THR A 432 48.73 1.67 -21.14
C THR A 432 49.66 0.82 -20.27
N LYS A 433 50.89 0.57 -20.76
CA LYS A 433 51.86 -0.32 -20.08
C LYS A 433 52.23 0.19 -18.69
N GLU A 434 52.42 1.50 -18.56
CA GLU A 434 52.74 2.12 -17.27
C GLU A 434 51.63 1.90 -16.22
N LYS A 435 50.37 2.20 -16.54
CA LYS A 435 49.24 2.01 -15.60
C LYS A 435 49.02 0.53 -15.30
N ARG A 436 49.16 -0.37 -16.29
CA ARG A 436 49.08 -1.82 -16.09
C ARG A 436 50.10 -2.33 -15.06
N ARG A 437 51.37 -1.94 -15.18
CA ARG A 437 52.42 -2.30 -14.20
C ARG A 437 52.10 -1.76 -12.81
N LYS A 438 51.66 -0.49 -12.72
CA LYS A 438 51.29 0.14 -11.45
C LYS A 438 50.09 -0.55 -10.80
N LEU A 439 49.09 -0.98 -11.59
CA LEU A 439 47.92 -1.73 -11.09
C LEU A 439 48.33 -3.11 -10.53
N GLU A 440 49.26 -3.80 -11.19
CA GLU A 440 49.81 -5.07 -10.70
C GLU A 440 50.51 -4.90 -9.34
N GLU A 441 51.31 -3.85 -9.19
CA GLU A 441 51.97 -3.50 -7.92
C GLU A 441 50.96 -3.11 -6.84
N LEU A 442 49.96 -2.30 -7.20
CA LEU A 442 48.87 -1.88 -6.31
C LEU A 442 48.11 -3.10 -5.79
N THR A 443 47.72 -4.03 -6.67
CA THR A 443 46.94 -5.21 -6.28
C THR A 443 47.72 -6.14 -5.34
N LYS A 444 49.05 -6.22 -5.49
CA LYS A 444 49.90 -7.00 -4.56
C LYS A 444 49.95 -6.38 -3.16
N LYS A 445 49.87 -5.05 -3.06
CA LYS A 445 49.93 -4.29 -1.80
C LYS A 445 48.55 -3.96 -1.21
N ALA A 446 47.48 -4.18 -1.98
CA ALA A 446 46.12 -3.82 -1.62
C ALA A 446 45.68 -4.48 -0.31
N ARG A 447 45.16 -3.64 0.59
CA ARG A 447 44.56 -4.05 1.87
C ARG A 447 43.04 -4.13 1.75
N SER A 448 42.41 -4.69 2.79
CA SER A 448 40.96 -4.64 2.97
C SER A 448 40.48 -3.19 3.02
N ALA A 449 39.40 -2.87 2.31
CA ALA A 449 38.81 -1.54 2.27
C ALA A 449 37.41 -1.53 2.89
N LYS A 450 36.93 -0.34 3.25
CA LYS A 450 35.60 -0.15 3.85
C LYS A 450 34.46 -0.64 2.95
N VAL A 451 34.60 -0.55 1.62
CA VAL A 451 33.58 -0.96 0.64
C VAL A 451 33.28 -2.46 0.62
N ASP A 452 34.19 -3.29 1.13
CA ASP A 452 34.01 -4.75 1.21
C ASP A 452 33.68 -5.20 2.63
N LYS A 453 33.42 -4.26 3.55
CA LYS A 453 33.13 -4.58 4.94
C LYS A 453 31.79 -5.30 5.04
N ILE A 454 31.73 -6.21 6.01
CA ILE A 454 30.50 -6.86 6.43
C ILE A 454 30.27 -6.45 7.88
N PRO A 455 29.09 -5.94 8.24
CA PRO A 455 28.78 -5.43 9.57
C PRO A 455 28.58 -6.55 10.62
N ILE A 456 29.37 -7.62 10.61
CA ILE A 456 29.27 -8.72 11.59
C ILE A 456 30.20 -8.48 12.78
N ASP A 457 29.69 -8.73 13.98
CA ASP A 457 30.44 -8.61 15.23
C ASP A 457 31.47 -9.75 15.41
N GLY A 458 32.65 -9.39 15.89
CA GLY A 458 33.72 -10.31 16.25
C GLY A 458 33.34 -11.33 17.34
N SER A 459 32.43 -10.97 18.26
CA SER A 459 31.89 -11.89 19.28
C SER A 459 31.25 -13.13 18.66
N LYS A 460 30.58 -13.00 17.51
CA LYS A 460 29.97 -14.13 16.81
C LYS A 460 31.01 -15.06 16.18
N LEU A 461 32.14 -14.50 15.74
CA LEU A 461 33.27 -15.31 15.27
C LEU A 461 33.93 -16.08 16.42
N GLU A 462 33.93 -15.50 17.62
CA GLU A 462 34.40 -16.14 18.85
C GLU A 462 33.53 -17.32 19.26
N GLU A 463 32.21 -17.13 19.32
CA GLU A 463 31.22 -18.18 19.60
C GLU A 463 31.40 -19.38 18.65
N ILE A 464 31.43 -19.13 17.33
CA ILE A 464 31.61 -20.19 16.32
C ILE A 464 32.97 -20.88 16.50
N ARG A 465 34.03 -20.15 16.83
CA ARG A 465 35.34 -20.75 17.07
C ARG A 465 35.29 -21.71 18.27
N GLU A 466 34.64 -21.30 19.36
CA GLU A 466 34.53 -22.08 20.60
C GLU A 466 33.68 -23.32 20.41
N ASP A 467 32.57 -23.22 19.70
CA ASP A 467 31.72 -24.35 19.33
C ASP A 467 32.47 -25.40 18.48
N LEU A 468 33.39 -24.94 17.63
CA LEU A 468 34.26 -25.80 16.83
C LEU A 468 35.45 -26.37 17.63
N GLY A 469 35.59 -26.00 18.92
CA GLY A 469 36.69 -26.42 19.79
C GLY A 469 38.06 -25.91 19.35
N LEU A 470 38.12 -24.78 18.64
CA LEU A 470 39.35 -24.22 18.09
C LEU A 470 39.93 -23.16 19.02
N SER A 471 41.26 -23.11 19.16
CA SER A 471 41.93 -21.94 19.74
C SER A 471 42.09 -20.84 18.68
N GLN A 472 42.26 -19.58 19.11
CA GLN A 472 42.52 -18.47 18.20
C GLN A 472 43.72 -18.74 17.27
N LYS A 473 44.73 -19.48 17.76
CA LYS A 473 45.93 -19.86 17.00
C LYS A 473 45.66 -20.90 15.92
N ASP A 474 44.62 -21.72 16.07
CA ASP A 474 44.23 -22.74 15.10
C ASP A 474 43.62 -22.15 13.83
N VAL A 475 43.10 -20.91 13.89
CA VAL A 475 42.53 -20.20 12.75
C VAL A 475 43.64 -19.52 11.91
N PHE A 476 44.33 -18.52 12.49
CA PHE A 476 45.61 -17.95 12.03
C PHE A 476 46.14 -16.91 13.05
N GLU A 477 47.44 -16.62 13.06
CA GLU A 477 48.11 -15.79 14.09
C GLU A 477 47.44 -14.44 14.43
N SER A 478 46.86 -13.75 13.45
CA SER A 478 46.23 -12.44 13.63
C SER A 478 44.70 -12.48 13.81
N TYR A 479 44.12 -13.67 14.01
CA TYR A 479 42.68 -13.88 14.05
C TYR A 479 41.99 -13.20 15.23
N CYS A 480 42.63 -13.13 16.40
CA CYS A 480 42.10 -12.46 17.59
C CYS A 480 41.71 -10.98 17.34
N ASN A 481 42.31 -10.31 16.36
CA ASN A 481 41.94 -8.93 16.02
C ASN A 481 40.56 -8.81 15.38
N TYR A 482 40.02 -9.89 14.79
CA TYR A 482 38.67 -9.91 14.25
C TYR A 482 37.65 -10.16 15.37
N GLU A 483 37.93 -11.06 16.31
CA GLU A 483 37.05 -11.30 17.48
C GLU A 483 36.93 -10.07 18.37
N ASN A 484 38.04 -9.37 18.61
CA ASN A 484 38.05 -8.13 19.41
C ASN A 484 37.61 -6.88 18.63
N ASN A 485 37.09 -7.03 17.40
CA ASN A 485 36.70 -5.94 16.50
C ASN A 485 37.78 -4.88 16.19
N TYR A 486 39.05 -5.15 16.48
CA TYR A 486 40.17 -4.27 16.14
C TYR A 486 40.38 -4.14 14.62
N VAL A 487 39.95 -5.16 13.85
CA VAL A 487 39.97 -5.15 12.39
C VAL A 487 38.58 -5.51 11.87
N GLY A 488 37.99 -4.61 11.08
CA GLY A 488 36.68 -4.84 10.47
C GLY A 488 36.66 -6.02 9.50
N LEU A 489 35.63 -6.84 9.60
CA LEU A 489 35.42 -8.01 8.74
C LEU A 489 35.07 -7.59 7.32
N THR A 490 35.62 -8.30 6.33
CA THR A 490 35.36 -8.12 4.90
C THR A 490 34.94 -9.42 4.24
N LYS A 491 34.34 -9.39 3.04
CA LYS A 491 34.02 -10.61 2.27
C LYS A 491 35.22 -11.56 2.13
N LEU A 492 36.41 -11.04 1.81
CA LEU A 492 37.62 -11.86 1.70
C LEU A 492 38.12 -12.45 3.02
N SER A 493 38.08 -11.68 4.11
CA SER A 493 38.48 -12.19 5.43
C SER A 493 37.47 -13.21 5.95
N LEU A 494 36.17 -12.97 5.76
CA LEU A 494 35.12 -13.91 6.13
C LEU A 494 35.21 -15.20 5.30
N GLN A 495 35.46 -15.13 3.98
CA GLN A 495 35.75 -16.33 3.17
C GLN A 495 36.97 -17.11 3.68
N LYS A 496 38.03 -16.42 4.13
CA LYS A 496 39.23 -17.06 4.66
C LYS A 496 38.97 -17.73 6.02
N ILE A 497 38.24 -17.06 6.91
CA ILE A 497 37.86 -17.55 8.25
C ILE A 497 36.93 -18.75 8.12
N THR A 498 35.84 -18.59 7.36
CA THR A 498 34.86 -19.67 7.15
C THR A 498 35.49 -20.90 6.50
N LYS A 499 36.39 -20.73 5.51
CA LYS A 499 37.14 -21.86 4.91
C LYS A 499 37.99 -22.62 5.94
N LYS A 500 38.54 -21.93 6.94
CA LYS A 500 39.35 -22.56 8.01
C LYS A 500 38.48 -23.32 9.00
N PHE A 501 37.36 -22.72 9.42
CA PHE A 501 36.37 -23.38 10.26
C PHE A 501 35.87 -24.69 9.64
N SER A 502 35.61 -24.70 8.33
CA SER A 502 35.10 -25.90 7.65
C SER A 502 36.10 -27.01 7.39
N SER A 503 37.39 -26.79 7.64
CA SER A 503 38.40 -27.86 7.50
C SER A 503 38.37 -28.85 8.67
N ARG A 504 37.51 -28.61 9.67
CA ARG A 504 37.42 -29.35 10.94
C ARG A 504 36.03 -29.90 11.23
N THR A 505 35.02 -29.62 10.39
CA THR A 505 33.63 -30.06 10.57
C THR A 505 33.02 -30.57 9.26
N GLU A 506 32.14 -31.57 9.38
CA GLU A 506 31.24 -31.95 8.28
C GLU A 506 30.19 -30.83 8.06
N ASN A 507 29.66 -30.75 6.83
CA ASN A 507 28.91 -29.64 6.23
C ASN A 507 27.62 -29.13 6.95
N SER A 508 27.35 -29.55 8.18
CA SER A 508 26.07 -29.39 8.91
C SER A 508 25.99 -28.17 9.84
N HIS A 509 27.00 -27.30 9.90
CA HIS A 509 26.96 -26.10 10.74
C HIS A 509 26.26 -24.93 10.00
N GLN A 510 24.97 -24.70 10.30
CA GLN A 510 24.09 -23.75 9.60
C GLN A 510 24.64 -22.31 9.59
N ILE A 511 25.08 -21.78 10.74
CA ILE A 511 25.65 -20.42 10.85
C ILE A 511 26.89 -20.28 9.95
N LEU A 512 27.74 -21.30 9.89
CA LEU A 512 28.93 -21.30 9.04
C LEU A 512 28.58 -21.27 7.54
N ASN A 513 27.54 -22.02 7.14
CA ASN A 513 27.04 -22.04 5.76
C ASN A 513 26.41 -20.71 5.37
N ARG A 514 25.70 -20.05 6.28
CA ARG A 514 25.15 -18.71 6.08
C ARG A 514 26.23 -17.65 5.93
N LEU A 515 27.22 -17.65 6.83
CA LEU A 515 28.38 -16.76 6.72
C LEU A 515 29.16 -16.99 5.41
N ARG A 516 29.22 -18.23 4.92
CA ARG A 516 29.78 -18.54 3.59
C ARG A 516 28.91 -17.98 2.46
N SER A 517 27.58 -18.06 2.57
CA SER A 517 26.64 -17.49 1.61
C SER A 517 26.83 -15.97 1.52
N ILE A 518 26.77 -15.26 2.66
CA ILE A 518 27.02 -13.81 2.75
C ILE A 518 28.38 -13.42 2.16
N ALA A 519 29.42 -14.21 2.43
CA ALA A 519 30.76 -13.94 1.94
C ALA A 519 30.90 -14.14 0.41
N LYS A 520 30.02 -14.94 -0.21
CA LYS A 520 29.98 -15.21 -1.66
C LYS A 520 28.88 -14.47 -2.41
N ALA A 521 27.91 -13.91 -1.69
CA ALA A 521 26.75 -13.26 -2.28
C ALA A 521 27.14 -12.12 -3.24
N ASP A 522 26.29 -11.89 -4.23
CA ASP A 522 26.35 -10.79 -5.20
C ASP A 522 25.92 -9.43 -4.58
N THR A 523 25.87 -9.36 -3.25
CA THR A 523 25.44 -8.20 -2.47
C THR A 523 26.61 -7.32 -1.98
N SER A 524 26.31 -6.09 -1.57
CA SER A 524 27.20 -5.19 -0.84
C SER A 524 26.49 -4.67 0.39
N PHE A 525 27.23 -4.37 1.45
CA PHE A 525 26.67 -3.86 2.70
C PHE A 525 27.05 -2.38 2.80
N ILE A 526 26.04 -1.52 2.73
CA ILE A 526 26.22 -0.09 2.51
C ILE A 526 25.66 0.67 3.70
N GLU A 527 26.54 1.40 4.38
CA GLU A 527 26.16 2.26 5.50
C GLU A 527 25.35 3.46 5.00
N ILE A 528 24.27 3.81 5.69
CA ILE A 528 23.44 5.00 5.45
C ILE A 528 24.17 6.24 5.98
N GLU A 529 24.38 7.24 5.13
CA GLU A 529 25.01 8.51 5.50
C GLU A 529 24.01 9.53 6.02
N SER A 530 22.82 9.63 5.41
CA SER A 530 21.77 10.53 5.88
C SER A 530 20.41 10.08 5.38
N ILE A 531 19.37 10.35 6.15
CA ILE A 531 17.96 10.12 5.79
C ILE A 531 17.26 11.47 5.89
N ASN A 532 16.53 11.87 4.84
CA ASN A 532 15.83 13.15 4.83
C ASN A 532 14.41 12.96 4.30
N THR A 533 13.42 13.48 5.02
CA THR A 533 12.06 13.62 4.49
C THR A 533 12.02 14.68 3.39
N LYS A 534 11.27 14.41 2.33
CA LYS A 534 10.98 15.29 1.20
C LYS A 534 9.47 15.38 1.00
N LYS A 535 9.04 16.48 0.40
CA LYS A 535 7.66 16.65 -0.06
C LYS A 535 7.34 15.62 -1.15
N GLY A 536 6.10 15.15 -1.13
CA GLY A 536 5.48 14.28 -2.08
C GLY A 536 5.66 14.62 -3.56
N GLU A 537 5.75 13.59 -4.39
CA GLU A 537 5.74 13.67 -5.86
C GLU A 537 5.08 12.40 -6.44
N GLU A 538 4.89 12.35 -7.76
CA GLU A 538 4.47 11.12 -8.43
C GLU A 538 5.44 9.98 -8.12
N VAL A 539 4.92 8.82 -7.73
CA VAL A 539 5.70 7.61 -7.46
C VAL A 539 5.24 6.47 -8.37
N TYR A 540 6.10 5.48 -8.56
CA TYR A 540 5.88 4.38 -9.47
C TYR A 540 6.03 3.08 -8.69
N ASP A 541 5.09 2.17 -8.90
CA ASP A 541 5.15 0.82 -8.35
C ASP A 541 5.30 -0.18 -9.50
N PHE A 542 6.14 -1.18 -9.26
CA PHE A 542 6.42 -2.26 -10.19
C PHE A 542 6.22 -3.57 -9.46
N GLY A 543 5.22 -4.28 -9.94
CA GLY A 543 5.05 -5.67 -9.63
C GLY A 543 6.20 -6.52 -10.16
N ILE A 544 6.80 -7.36 -9.32
CA ILE A 544 7.91 -8.25 -9.71
C ILE A 544 7.62 -9.70 -9.30
N LYS A 545 7.73 -10.59 -10.29
CA LYS A 545 7.44 -12.02 -10.15
C LYS A 545 8.49 -12.80 -9.35
N GLU A 546 8.02 -13.81 -8.62
CA GLU A 546 8.76 -14.78 -7.78
C GLU A 546 9.48 -14.22 -6.55
N ASN A 547 10.32 -13.20 -6.71
CA ASN A 547 11.23 -12.76 -5.65
C ASN A 547 10.74 -11.52 -4.90
N HIS A 548 9.66 -10.89 -5.38
CA HIS A 548 9.01 -9.69 -4.81
C HIS A 548 10.00 -8.57 -4.42
N ASN A 549 11.13 -8.48 -5.15
CA ASN A 549 12.15 -7.46 -4.95
C ASN A 549 12.86 -7.11 -6.25
N PHE A 550 13.44 -5.91 -6.34
CA PHE A 550 14.25 -5.49 -7.49
C PHE A 550 15.39 -4.56 -7.09
N VAL A 551 16.36 -4.38 -7.99
CA VAL A 551 17.51 -3.50 -7.79
C VAL A 551 17.20 -2.08 -8.27
N ALA A 552 16.98 -1.17 -7.32
CA ALA A 552 16.75 0.27 -7.51
C ALA A 552 17.94 1.08 -6.97
N GLU A 553 18.57 1.92 -7.79
CA GLU A 553 19.80 2.67 -7.44
C GLU A 553 20.96 1.79 -6.96
N GLY A 554 20.95 0.50 -7.31
CA GLY A 554 21.91 -0.47 -6.79
C GLY A 554 21.65 -0.89 -5.33
N ILE A 555 20.42 -0.70 -4.84
CA ILE A 555 19.85 -1.12 -3.55
C ILE A 555 18.73 -2.13 -3.81
N ILE A 556 18.53 -3.11 -2.92
CA ILE A 556 17.45 -4.11 -3.04
C ILE A 556 16.22 -3.63 -2.25
N VAL A 557 15.05 -3.63 -2.89
CA VAL A 557 13.79 -3.06 -2.36
C VAL A 557 12.58 -4.01 -2.57
N HIS A 558 11.52 -3.99 -1.74
CA HIS A 558 10.46 -5.03 -1.61
C HIS A 558 8.98 -4.58 -1.85
N ASN A 559 8.03 -5.52 -2.12
CA ASN A 559 6.55 -5.33 -2.31
C ASN A 559 5.64 -6.27 -1.41
N THR A 560 4.37 -5.96 -1.06
CA THR A 560 3.49 -6.74 -0.09
C THR A 560 2.14 -7.24 -0.66
N THR A 561 1.58 -8.35 -0.12
CA THR A 561 0.31 -9.01 -0.52
C THR A 561 -0.21 -10.04 0.53
N LEU A 562 -1.45 -9.91 1.04
CA LEU A 562 -2.14 -11.00 1.80
C LEU A 562 -3.44 -11.42 1.12
N THR A 563 -4.37 -10.49 0.89
CA THR A 563 -5.68 -10.82 0.33
C THR A 563 -5.59 -11.32 -1.11
N ASP A 564 -4.66 -10.77 -1.89
CA ASP A 564 -4.41 -11.16 -3.29
C ASP A 564 -3.87 -12.60 -3.45
N ASN A 565 -3.24 -13.13 -2.40
CA ASN A 565 -2.65 -14.47 -2.39
C ASN A 565 -3.67 -15.58 -2.16
N LEU A 566 -4.77 -15.26 -1.45
CA LEU A 566 -5.91 -16.16 -1.32
C LEU A 566 -6.69 -16.22 -2.65
N LEU A 567 -6.86 -15.08 -3.33
CA LEU A 567 -7.57 -14.98 -4.62
C LEU A 567 -6.86 -15.73 -5.75
N ALA A 568 -5.54 -15.66 -5.82
CA ALA A 568 -4.79 -16.35 -6.86
C ALA A 568 -4.73 -17.87 -6.65
N GLY A 569 -4.60 -18.32 -5.41
CA GLY A 569 -4.63 -19.74 -5.07
C GLY A 569 -5.98 -20.43 -5.34
N ALA A 570 -7.10 -19.70 -5.23
CA ALA A 570 -8.44 -20.19 -5.57
C ALA A 570 -8.70 -20.25 -7.10
N GLY A 571 -7.70 -19.95 -7.95
CA GLY A 571 -7.77 -20.08 -9.41
C GLY A 571 -8.56 -18.96 -10.12
N MET A 572 -8.89 -17.88 -9.42
CA MET A 572 -9.55 -16.67 -9.96
C MET A 572 -8.55 -15.79 -10.74
N ILE A 573 -7.28 -15.81 -10.33
CA ILE A 573 -6.13 -15.16 -10.97
C ILE A 573 -5.10 -16.26 -11.33
N SER A 574 -4.18 -16.06 -12.28
CA SER A 574 -3.13 -17.06 -12.53
C SER A 574 -2.12 -17.11 -11.37
N ASP A 575 -1.59 -18.28 -11.01
CA ASP A 575 -0.52 -18.43 -10.00
C ASP A 575 0.71 -17.54 -10.26
N GLU A 576 0.91 -17.13 -11.53
CA GLU A 576 1.97 -16.21 -11.94
C GLU A 576 1.68 -14.73 -11.68
N LEU A 577 0.43 -14.38 -11.33
CA LEU A 577 -0.10 -13.05 -11.00
C LEU A 577 -0.48 -12.94 -9.50
N ALA A 578 -0.13 -13.97 -8.72
CA ALA A 578 -0.36 -14.06 -7.27
C ALA A 578 0.73 -13.31 -6.51
N GLY A 579 0.35 -12.43 -5.58
CA GLY A 579 1.32 -11.70 -4.76
C GLY A 579 1.84 -10.42 -5.40
N GLU A 580 1.13 -9.98 -6.41
CA GLU A 580 1.57 -9.01 -7.37
C GLU A 580 0.73 -7.73 -7.27
N GLN A 581 -0.58 -7.80 -7.47
CA GLN A 581 -1.47 -6.64 -7.55
C GLN A 581 -2.35 -6.53 -6.31
N LEU A 582 -2.44 -5.34 -5.71
CA LEU A 582 -3.50 -4.96 -4.76
C LEU A 582 -4.84 -4.98 -5.52
N PHE A 583 -5.48 -6.14 -5.61
CA PHE A 583 -6.69 -6.33 -6.41
C PHE A 583 -7.97 -5.93 -5.68
N MET A 584 -7.89 -5.67 -4.38
CA MET A 584 -9.03 -5.35 -3.51
C MET A 584 -9.09 -3.86 -3.16
N ASP A 585 -7.95 -3.16 -3.17
CA ASP A 585 -7.87 -1.70 -3.01
C ASP A 585 -8.10 -1.03 -4.38
N PHE A 586 -9.36 -0.87 -4.79
CA PHE A 586 -9.71 -0.32 -6.11
C PHE A 586 -9.58 1.21 -6.15
N ASP A 587 -9.63 1.89 -5.01
CA ASP A 587 -9.56 3.35 -4.89
C ASP A 587 -8.09 3.85 -4.92
N GLU A 588 -7.84 4.97 -5.62
CA GLU A 588 -6.51 5.57 -5.70
C GLU A 588 -5.96 6.01 -4.33
N GLU A 589 -6.83 6.42 -3.39
CA GLU A 589 -6.45 6.77 -2.01
C GLU A 589 -6.16 5.55 -1.15
N GLU A 590 -6.89 4.44 -1.31
CA GLU A 590 -6.59 3.16 -0.66
C GLU A 590 -5.20 2.69 -1.07
N GLN A 591 -4.87 2.85 -2.36
CA GLN A 591 -3.57 2.49 -2.91
C GLN A 591 -2.42 3.44 -2.53
N GLU A 592 -2.72 4.73 -2.33
CA GLU A 592 -1.75 5.77 -1.95
C GLU A 592 -1.44 5.74 -0.45
N ARG A 593 -2.48 5.58 0.38
CA ARG A 593 -2.37 5.50 1.84
C ARG A 593 -2.11 4.07 2.30
N GLY A 594 -2.43 3.06 1.49
CA GLY A 594 -2.33 1.65 1.83
C GLY A 594 -3.18 1.28 3.05
N ILE A 595 -4.39 1.79 3.06
CA ILE A 595 -5.44 1.45 4.02
C ILE A 595 -6.64 1.05 3.19
N THR A 596 -7.31 -0.03 3.55
CA THR A 596 -8.63 -0.34 3.00
C THR A 596 -9.61 0.67 3.58
N ILE A 597 -10.29 1.42 2.72
CA ILE A 597 -11.23 2.49 3.05
C ILE A 597 -12.66 1.97 2.88
N ASP A 598 -12.95 1.27 1.78
CA ASP A 598 -14.26 0.69 1.49
C ASP A 598 -14.23 -0.85 1.55
N ALA A 599 -15.38 -1.44 1.85
CA ALA A 599 -15.52 -2.90 1.85
C ALA A 599 -15.61 -3.49 0.43
N ALA A 600 -14.70 -4.40 0.08
CA ALA A 600 -14.66 -5.06 -1.24
C ALA A 600 -15.29 -6.47 -1.20
N ASN A 601 -16.25 -6.73 -2.09
CA ASN A 601 -16.93 -8.04 -2.19
C ASN A 601 -16.33 -8.92 -3.30
N VAL A 602 -15.90 -10.14 -2.95
CA VAL A 602 -15.33 -11.12 -3.89
C VAL A 602 -15.83 -12.53 -3.63
N SER A 603 -16.23 -13.26 -4.66
CA SER A 603 -16.58 -14.69 -4.55
C SER A 603 -15.51 -15.60 -5.14
N MET A 604 -15.22 -16.70 -4.44
CA MET A 604 -14.24 -17.75 -4.76
C MET A 604 -14.90 -19.14 -4.80
N VAL A 605 -14.33 -20.07 -5.57
CA VAL A 605 -14.72 -21.48 -5.54
C VAL A 605 -13.55 -22.31 -5.06
N HIS A 606 -13.75 -23.15 -4.04
CA HIS A 606 -12.71 -23.98 -3.45
C HIS A 606 -13.16 -25.44 -3.35
N ASP A 607 -12.30 -26.38 -3.72
CA ASP A 607 -12.56 -27.82 -3.60
C ASP A 607 -12.09 -28.30 -2.21
N PHE A 608 -13.01 -28.92 -1.46
CA PHE A 608 -12.72 -29.48 -0.14
C PHE A 608 -13.29 -30.89 -0.04
N ASP A 609 -12.41 -31.86 0.22
CA ASP A 609 -12.74 -33.29 0.29
C ASP A 609 -13.51 -33.83 -0.95
N GLY A 610 -13.28 -33.23 -2.12
CA GLY A 610 -13.89 -33.61 -3.40
C GLY A 610 -15.24 -32.96 -3.69
N GLU A 611 -15.64 -31.97 -2.89
CA GLU A 611 -16.83 -31.15 -3.11
C GLU A 611 -16.45 -29.66 -3.30
N ASP A 612 -16.95 -29.06 -4.38
CA ASP A 612 -16.76 -27.62 -4.65
C ASP A 612 -17.64 -26.80 -3.68
N HIS A 613 -17.07 -25.75 -3.09
CA HIS A 613 -17.76 -24.80 -2.21
C HIS A 613 -17.65 -23.38 -2.76
N LEU A 614 -18.68 -22.56 -2.54
CA LEU A 614 -18.71 -21.13 -2.87
C LEU A 614 -18.38 -20.31 -1.62
N ILE A 615 -17.28 -19.57 -1.65
CA ILE A 615 -16.84 -18.69 -0.56
C ILE A 615 -17.02 -17.25 -1.00
N ASN A 616 -17.96 -16.54 -0.42
CA ASN A 616 -18.13 -15.09 -0.58
C ASN A 616 -17.30 -14.40 0.50
N LEU A 617 -16.38 -13.53 0.11
CA LEU A 617 -15.44 -12.82 0.96
C LEU A 617 -15.71 -11.33 0.88
N ILE A 618 -15.78 -10.67 2.04
CA ILE A 618 -15.82 -9.21 2.15
C ILE A 618 -14.52 -8.76 2.82
N ASP A 619 -13.72 -7.93 2.15
CA ASP A 619 -12.60 -7.24 2.80
C ASP A 619 -13.15 -6.11 3.65
N THR A 620 -12.66 -5.95 4.87
CA THR A 620 -13.14 -4.88 5.77
C THR A 620 -12.02 -3.91 6.12
N PRO A 621 -12.31 -2.59 6.18
CA PRO A 621 -11.35 -1.59 6.64
C PRO A 621 -10.76 -1.91 8.01
N GLY A 622 -9.44 -1.75 8.15
CA GLY A 622 -8.72 -1.96 9.42
C GLY A 622 -8.62 -0.71 10.29
N HIS A 623 -9.06 0.46 9.81
CA HIS A 623 -8.95 1.74 10.52
C HIS A 623 -10.23 2.04 11.31
N VAL A 624 -10.09 2.54 12.54
CA VAL A 624 -11.23 2.87 13.44
C VAL A 624 -12.17 3.91 12.86
N ASP A 625 -11.64 4.88 12.12
CA ASP A 625 -12.42 5.91 11.41
C ASP A 625 -13.41 5.35 10.39
N PHE A 626 -13.18 4.13 9.86
CA PHE A 626 -14.06 3.41 8.93
C PHE A 626 -14.80 2.24 9.60
N GLY A 627 -14.99 2.29 10.92
CA GLY A 627 -15.70 1.26 11.68
C GLY A 627 -17.17 1.05 11.24
N GLY A 628 -17.73 2.03 10.50
CA GLY A 628 -19.03 1.92 9.86
C GLY A 628 -19.10 0.76 8.88
N ASP A 629 -18.14 0.71 7.97
CA ASP A 629 -18.00 -0.29 6.92
C ASP A 629 -17.79 -1.69 7.48
N VAL A 630 -16.99 -1.82 8.55
CA VAL A 630 -16.79 -3.09 9.25
C VAL A 630 -18.11 -3.63 9.79
N THR A 631 -18.93 -2.78 10.42
CA THR A 631 -20.23 -3.18 10.96
C THR A 631 -21.19 -3.62 9.86
N ARG A 632 -21.23 -2.89 8.74
CA ARG A 632 -22.05 -3.23 7.56
C ARG A 632 -21.63 -4.56 6.94
N ALA A 633 -20.33 -4.80 6.82
CA ALA A 633 -19.78 -6.06 6.33
C ALA A 633 -20.07 -7.24 7.26
N MET A 634 -19.90 -7.07 8.58
CA MET A 634 -20.20 -8.11 9.58
C MET A 634 -21.69 -8.52 9.54
N ARG A 635 -22.60 -7.61 9.22
CA ARG A 635 -24.03 -7.92 9.03
C ARG A 635 -24.27 -8.86 7.83
N ALA A 636 -23.47 -8.77 6.77
CA ALA A 636 -23.62 -9.55 5.55
C ALA A 636 -23.05 -10.98 5.64
N VAL A 637 -22.05 -11.19 6.50
CA VAL A 637 -21.26 -12.44 6.59
C VAL A 637 -21.70 -13.31 7.77
N ASP A 638 -21.32 -14.59 7.73
CA ASP A 638 -21.67 -15.60 8.74
C ASP A 638 -20.45 -16.06 9.55
N GLY A 639 -19.24 -15.86 9.02
CA GLY A 639 -17.99 -16.08 9.72
C GLY A 639 -16.93 -15.00 9.47
N ALA A 640 -15.92 -14.92 10.32
CA ALA A 640 -14.84 -13.94 10.21
C ALA A 640 -13.46 -14.62 10.33
N VAL A 641 -12.55 -14.27 9.43
CA VAL A 641 -11.14 -14.65 9.53
C VAL A 641 -10.38 -13.51 10.20
N VAL A 642 -10.06 -13.71 11.48
CA VAL A 642 -9.30 -12.73 12.29
C VAL A 642 -7.83 -12.90 11.98
N VAL A 643 -7.20 -11.87 11.43
CA VAL A 643 -5.77 -11.89 11.08
C VAL A 643 -4.98 -11.14 12.14
N VAL A 644 -4.04 -11.84 12.78
CA VAL A 644 -3.18 -11.27 13.84
C VAL A 644 -1.72 -11.39 13.45
N ASP A 645 -0.95 -10.31 13.55
CA ASP A 645 0.51 -10.35 13.36
C ASP A 645 1.16 -11.11 14.52
N ALA A 646 1.92 -12.16 14.21
CA ALA A 646 2.59 -12.98 15.20
C ALA A 646 3.61 -12.19 16.05
N VAL A 647 4.14 -11.07 15.54
CA VAL A 647 5.11 -10.22 16.23
C VAL A 647 4.39 -9.31 17.23
N GLU A 648 3.36 -8.60 16.76
CA GLU A 648 2.67 -7.54 17.50
C GLU A 648 1.61 -8.10 18.46
N GLY A 649 0.99 -9.24 18.13
CA GLY A 649 -0.08 -9.83 18.93
C GLY A 649 -1.43 -9.13 18.74
N CYS A 650 -2.35 -9.34 19.69
CA CYS A 650 -3.67 -8.70 19.63
C CYS A 650 -3.53 -7.19 19.91
N MET A 651 -4.04 -6.37 19.00
CA MET A 651 -4.07 -4.91 19.15
C MET A 651 -5.47 -4.43 19.57
N PRO A 652 -5.64 -3.22 20.11
CA PRO A 652 -6.97 -2.68 20.45
C PRO A 652 -7.96 -2.74 19.27
N GLN A 653 -7.48 -2.47 18.05
CA GLN A 653 -8.31 -2.62 16.86
C GLN A 653 -8.76 -4.07 16.62
N THR A 654 -7.92 -5.07 16.91
CA THR A 654 -8.28 -6.50 16.86
C THR A 654 -9.43 -6.80 17.83
N GLU A 655 -9.46 -6.16 19.00
CA GLU A 655 -10.58 -6.28 19.93
C GLU A 655 -11.85 -5.62 19.39
N THR A 656 -11.77 -4.39 18.88
CA THR A 656 -12.94 -3.64 18.36
C THR A 656 -13.65 -4.41 17.26
N VAL A 657 -12.90 -4.90 16.27
CA VAL A 657 -13.45 -5.66 15.14
C VAL A 657 -13.97 -7.04 15.54
N LEU A 658 -13.30 -7.72 16.48
CA LEU A 658 -13.76 -9.00 17.02
C LEU A 658 -15.06 -8.82 17.82
N ARG A 659 -15.17 -7.72 18.58
CA ARG A 659 -16.39 -7.35 19.32
C ARG A 659 -17.55 -7.08 18.37
N GLN A 660 -17.31 -6.38 17.25
CA GLN A 660 -18.31 -6.17 16.21
C GLN A 660 -18.77 -7.49 15.57
N ALA A 661 -17.83 -8.37 15.22
CA ALA A 661 -18.15 -9.70 14.67
C ALA A 661 -19.00 -10.52 15.66
N VAL A 662 -18.58 -10.60 16.92
CA VAL A 662 -19.31 -11.36 17.96
C VAL A 662 -20.70 -10.78 18.23
N LYS A 663 -20.85 -9.44 18.28
CA LYS A 663 -22.15 -8.78 18.45
C LYS A 663 -23.14 -9.15 17.34
N GLU A 664 -22.64 -9.27 16.11
CA GLU A 664 -23.43 -9.68 14.93
C GLU A 664 -23.63 -11.20 14.82
N ASN A 665 -23.23 -11.94 15.85
CA ASN A 665 -23.19 -13.39 15.88
C ASN A 665 -22.45 -13.98 14.65
N VAL A 666 -21.27 -13.45 14.35
CA VAL A 666 -20.37 -13.95 13.32
C VAL A 666 -19.30 -14.84 13.97
N GLU A 667 -19.18 -16.09 13.52
CA GLU A 667 -18.25 -17.06 14.11
C GLU A 667 -16.79 -16.76 13.70
N PRO A 668 -15.85 -16.59 14.64
CA PRO A 668 -14.46 -16.26 14.31
C PRO A 668 -13.57 -17.51 14.13
N VAL A 669 -12.66 -17.45 13.15
CA VAL A 669 -11.47 -18.30 13.06
C VAL A 669 -10.21 -17.43 13.07
N LEU A 670 -9.07 -17.99 13.47
CA LEU A 670 -7.84 -17.21 13.68
C LEU A 670 -6.76 -17.58 12.67
N PHE A 671 -6.23 -16.59 11.97
CA PHE A 671 -5.02 -16.71 11.16
C PHE A 671 -3.89 -15.87 11.76
N ILE A 672 -2.88 -16.56 12.32
CA ILE A 672 -1.67 -15.91 12.84
C ILE A 672 -0.69 -15.71 11.67
N ASN A 673 -0.48 -14.46 11.27
CA ASN A 673 0.29 -14.07 10.10
C ASN A 673 1.70 -13.57 10.45
N LYS A 674 2.56 -13.41 9.44
CA LYS A 674 3.95 -12.91 9.54
C LYS A 674 4.86 -13.77 10.43
N ILE A 675 4.61 -15.08 10.49
CA ILE A 675 5.42 -16.02 11.27
C ILE A 675 6.84 -16.16 10.74
N ASP A 676 7.05 -15.87 9.45
CA ASP A 676 8.37 -15.73 8.88
C ASP A 676 9.25 -14.73 9.65
N ARG A 677 8.67 -13.69 10.27
CA ARG A 677 9.39 -12.74 11.11
C ARG A 677 9.79 -13.35 12.45
N LEU A 678 8.93 -14.16 13.07
CA LEU A 678 9.29 -14.89 14.29
C LEU A 678 10.45 -15.86 14.06
N ILE A 679 10.49 -16.49 12.88
CA ILE A 679 11.52 -17.45 12.49
C ILE A 679 12.82 -16.74 12.07
N ASN A 680 12.72 -15.69 11.26
CA ASN A 680 13.87 -15.09 10.59
C ASN A 680 14.42 -13.82 11.27
N GLU A 681 13.56 -13.01 11.90
CA GLU A 681 13.95 -11.75 12.58
C GLU A 681 14.20 -12.00 14.07
N LEU A 682 13.30 -12.70 14.76
CA LEU A 682 13.38 -12.94 16.20
C LEU A 682 14.03 -14.27 16.59
N GLU A 683 14.28 -15.15 15.60
CA GLU A 683 14.93 -16.46 15.76
C GLU A 683 14.37 -17.32 16.92
N LEU A 684 13.07 -17.20 17.15
CA LEU A 684 12.45 -17.89 18.27
C LEU A 684 12.56 -19.40 18.06
N SER A 685 12.87 -20.13 19.13
CA SER A 685 12.81 -21.59 19.09
C SER A 685 11.38 -22.05 18.83
N ALA A 686 11.21 -23.28 18.33
CA ALA A 686 9.89 -23.88 18.15
C ALA A 686 9.03 -23.82 19.42
N LYS A 687 9.66 -23.90 20.60
CA LYS A 687 8.99 -23.82 21.89
C LYS A 687 8.54 -22.39 22.24
N GLU A 688 9.37 -21.40 21.95
CA GLU A 688 9.04 -19.97 22.18
C GLU A 688 7.97 -19.49 21.21
N MET A 689 8.03 -19.91 19.94
CA MET A 689 6.95 -19.64 18.97
C MET A 689 5.65 -20.28 19.40
N GLN A 690 5.68 -21.55 19.86
CA GLN A 690 4.48 -22.20 20.42
C GLN A 690 3.91 -21.43 21.60
N GLN A 691 4.76 -20.95 22.52
CA GLN A 691 4.32 -20.12 23.64
C GLN A 691 3.68 -18.82 23.16
N LYS A 692 4.25 -18.17 22.15
CA LYS A 692 3.70 -16.94 21.59
C LYS A 692 2.36 -17.17 20.88
N PHE A 693 2.22 -18.27 20.13
CA PHE A 693 0.94 -18.65 19.52
C PHE A 693 -0.11 -18.93 20.59
N ILE A 694 0.25 -19.66 21.65
CA ILE A 694 -0.66 -19.91 22.78
C ILE A 694 -1.11 -18.59 23.41
N SER A 695 -0.20 -17.63 23.62
CA SER A 695 -0.57 -16.31 24.16
C SER A 695 -1.60 -15.60 23.28
N VAL A 696 -1.35 -15.54 21.97
CA VAL A 696 -2.27 -14.90 21.01
C VAL A 696 -3.63 -15.61 21.00
N ILE A 697 -3.63 -16.94 21.01
CA ILE A 697 -4.86 -17.76 21.04
C ILE A 697 -5.62 -17.55 22.34
N ASP A 698 -4.93 -17.51 23.48
CA ASP A 698 -5.53 -17.31 24.80
C ASP A 698 -6.14 -15.90 24.92
N GLU A 699 -5.47 -14.87 24.39
CA GLU A 699 -6.00 -13.50 24.31
C GLU A 699 -7.27 -13.45 23.47
N VAL A 700 -7.25 -13.99 22.24
CA VAL A 700 -8.44 -14.05 21.36
C VAL A 700 -9.57 -14.82 22.04
N ASN A 701 -9.30 -15.97 22.64
CA ASN A 701 -10.31 -16.76 23.34
C ASN A 701 -10.85 -16.07 24.61
N SER A 702 -10.02 -15.28 25.29
CA SER A 702 -10.47 -14.47 26.43
C SER A 702 -11.41 -13.36 25.97
N LEU A 703 -11.14 -12.74 24.83
CA LEU A 703 -12.01 -11.73 24.22
C LEU A 703 -13.34 -12.38 23.79
N VAL A 704 -13.30 -13.42 22.95
CA VAL A 704 -14.52 -14.14 22.49
C VAL A 704 -15.35 -14.65 23.67
N GLY A 705 -14.71 -15.29 24.64
CA GLY A 705 -15.39 -15.83 25.81
C GLY A 705 -15.94 -14.77 26.77
N GLY A 706 -15.37 -13.56 26.78
CA GLY A 706 -15.87 -12.43 27.55
C GLY A 706 -17.03 -11.69 26.88
N MET A 707 -17.20 -11.86 25.56
CA MET A 707 -18.19 -11.13 24.75
C MET A 707 -19.48 -11.92 24.50
N ILE A 708 -19.50 -13.24 24.70
CA ILE A 708 -20.65 -14.11 24.41
C ILE A 708 -21.35 -14.51 25.70
N GLU A 709 -22.64 -14.19 25.83
CA GLU A 709 -23.45 -14.54 27.00
C GLU A 709 -23.84 -16.03 27.05
N ASP A 710 -24.08 -16.64 25.89
CA ASP A 710 -24.41 -18.07 25.77
C ASP A 710 -23.16 -18.93 26.04
N GLU A 711 -23.08 -19.54 27.22
CA GLU A 711 -21.93 -20.36 27.63
C GLU A 711 -21.61 -21.52 26.68
N GLU A 712 -22.59 -22.10 26.00
CA GLU A 712 -22.36 -23.23 25.07
C GLU A 712 -21.82 -22.71 23.74
N ARG A 713 -22.32 -21.59 23.24
CA ARG A 713 -21.76 -20.89 22.07
C ARG A 713 -20.36 -20.35 22.35
N ALA A 714 -20.15 -19.73 23.50
CA ALA A 714 -18.86 -19.22 23.96
C ALA A 714 -17.79 -20.32 24.06
N LYS A 715 -18.20 -21.56 24.39
CA LYS A 715 -17.31 -22.73 24.36
C LYS A 715 -17.06 -23.22 22.93
N ARG A 716 -18.09 -23.24 22.09
CA ARG A 716 -17.99 -23.70 20.69
C ARG A 716 -17.09 -22.81 19.85
N TRP A 717 -17.16 -21.49 20.03
CA TRP A 717 -16.40 -20.51 19.24
C TRP A 717 -14.98 -20.27 19.75
N LYS A 718 -14.51 -21.06 20.73
CA LYS A 718 -13.10 -21.00 21.12
C LYS A 718 -12.25 -21.55 19.99
N VAL A 719 -11.28 -20.75 19.58
CA VAL A 719 -10.31 -21.15 18.57
C VAL A 719 -9.19 -21.98 19.22
N GLY A 720 -8.80 -23.04 18.55
CA GLY A 720 -7.82 -24.01 19.01
C GLY A 720 -6.91 -24.48 17.88
N VAL A 721 -5.68 -24.86 18.25
CA VAL A 721 -4.76 -25.47 17.28
C VAL A 721 -5.23 -26.87 16.89
N ASN A 722 -5.72 -27.66 17.85
CA ASN A 722 -5.96 -29.09 17.67
C ASN A 722 -7.15 -29.40 16.74
N ASP A 723 -8.19 -28.59 16.75
CA ASP A 723 -9.38 -28.79 15.91
C ASP A 723 -9.18 -28.22 14.50
N GLY A 724 -8.22 -27.31 14.31
CA GLY A 724 -7.91 -26.68 13.04
C GLY A 724 -8.54 -25.31 12.84
N SER A 725 -9.18 -24.73 13.85
CA SER A 725 -9.77 -23.38 13.82
C SER A 725 -8.73 -22.26 13.94
N VAL A 726 -7.48 -22.62 14.20
CA VAL A 726 -6.31 -21.75 14.10
C VAL A 726 -5.39 -22.22 12.98
N ALA A 727 -5.10 -21.33 12.04
CA ALA A 727 -4.03 -21.49 11.07
C ALA A 727 -2.92 -20.48 11.33
N PHE A 728 -1.70 -20.84 10.98
CA PHE A 728 -0.52 -20.00 11.18
C PHE A 728 0.36 -20.03 9.94
N GLY A 729 0.81 -18.87 9.47
CA GLY A 729 1.58 -18.81 8.23
C GLY A 729 2.25 -17.48 7.91
N SER A 730 2.64 -17.36 6.65
CA SER A 730 3.10 -16.12 6.05
C SER A 730 2.32 -15.89 4.77
N ALA A 731 1.43 -14.90 4.85
CA ALA A 731 0.74 -14.33 3.71
C ALA A 731 1.68 -13.94 2.58
N LEU A 732 2.77 -13.26 2.93
CA LEU A 732 3.77 -12.75 2.00
C LEU A 732 4.47 -13.87 1.23
N TYR A 733 4.73 -14.99 1.88
CA TYR A 733 5.43 -16.13 1.29
C TYR A 733 4.50 -17.28 0.88
N ASN A 734 3.19 -17.02 0.80
CA ASN A 734 2.19 -17.94 0.26
C ASN A 734 2.10 -19.31 0.95
N TRP A 735 2.41 -19.39 2.24
CA TRP A 735 2.30 -20.65 2.99
C TRP A 735 1.57 -20.48 4.31
N ALA A 736 0.90 -21.54 4.73
CA ALA A 736 0.29 -21.65 6.05
C ALA A 736 0.42 -23.07 6.58
N LEU A 737 -0.04 -23.28 7.81
CA LEU A 737 -0.16 -24.57 8.47
C LEU A 737 -1.39 -24.55 9.35
N SER A 738 -2.03 -25.70 9.44
CA SER A 738 -3.01 -26.03 10.47
C SER A 738 -2.72 -27.45 10.96
N PHE A 739 -3.12 -27.78 12.18
CA PHE A 739 -2.90 -29.11 12.73
C PHE A 739 -3.50 -30.25 11.88
N PRO A 740 -4.75 -30.14 11.36
CA PRO A 740 -5.30 -31.17 10.48
C PRO A 740 -4.53 -31.33 9.15
N TYR A 741 -4.00 -30.23 8.60
CA TYR A 741 -3.15 -30.29 7.42
C TYR A 741 -1.82 -30.99 7.73
N MET A 742 -1.26 -30.76 8.92
CA MET A 742 -0.06 -31.46 9.38
C MET A 742 -0.29 -32.97 9.56
N GLU A 743 -1.44 -33.40 10.10
CA GLU A 743 -1.76 -34.82 10.24
C GLU A 743 -1.96 -35.52 8.89
N SER A 744 -2.68 -34.88 7.97
CA SER A 744 -3.01 -35.47 6.66
C SER A 744 -1.81 -35.56 5.71
N THR A 745 -0.94 -34.55 5.71
CA THR A 745 0.23 -34.51 4.82
C THR A 745 1.50 -35.07 5.47
N GLY A 746 1.51 -35.20 6.80
CA GLY A 746 2.68 -35.62 7.58
C GLY A 746 3.76 -34.55 7.73
N ILE A 747 3.49 -33.30 7.33
CA ILE A 747 4.43 -32.18 7.47
C ILE A 747 4.51 -31.72 8.93
N THR A 748 5.73 -31.55 9.45
CA THR A 748 5.92 -31.10 10.83
C THR A 748 6.30 -29.63 10.90
N PHE A 749 6.01 -28.98 12.03
CA PHE A 749 6.43 -27.59 12.27
C PHE A 749 7.96 -27.44 12.18
N LYS A 750 8.71 -28.49 12.52
CA LYS A 750 10.16 -28.54 12.36
C LYS A 750 10.60 -28.54 10.89
N ASP A 751 9.86 -29.23 10.02
CA ASP A 751 10.14 -29.20 8.57
C ASP A 751 9.90 -27.80 8.00
N ILE A 752 8.91 -27.10 8.53
CA ILE A 752 8.55 -25.74 8.10
C ILE A 752 9.57 -24.72 8.59
N ILE A 753 9.99 -24.79 9.86
CA ILE A 753 11.12 -24.00 10.36
C ILE A 753 12.36 -24.30 9.52
N GLY A 754 12.65 -25.58 9.23
CA GLY A 754 13.77 -25.98 8.38
C GLY A 754 13.71 -25.33 7.00
N LEU A 755 12.59 -25.46 6.30
CA LEU A 755 12.38 -24.89 4.96
C LEU A 755 12.38 -23.36 4.96
N CYS A 756 11.82 -22.73 5.99
CA CYS A 756 11.78 -21.27 6.13
C CYS A 756 13.15 -20.70 6.50
N SER A 757 13.90 -21.35 7.40
CA SER A 757 15.28 -20.98 7.74
C SER A 757 16.29 -21.27 6.62
N GLU A 758 15.98 -22.22 5.74
CA GLU A 758 16.71 -22.48 4.48
C GLU A 758 16.25 -21.57 3.33
N GLU A 759 15.30 -20.66 3.60
CA GLU A 759 14.67 -19.71 2.67
C GLU A 759 13.99 -20.37 1.45
N GLU A 760 13.68 -21.68 1.50
CA GLU A 760 13.07 -22.43 0.39
C GLU A 760 11.55 -22.15 0.23
N HIS A 761 11.16 -20.87 0.19
CA HIS A 761 9.77 -20.40 0.18
C HIS A 761 8.93 -21.00 -0.94
N LYS A 762 9.50 -21.26 -2.13
CA LYS A 762 8.77 -21.89 -3.24
C LYS A 762 8.37 -23.33 -2.94
N LYS A 763 9.26 -24.12 -2.32
CA LYS A 763 8.92 -25.49 -1.88
C LYS A 763 7.98 -25.47 -0.69
N LEU A 764 8.06 -24.43 0.14
CA LEU A 764 7.18 -24.23 1.28
C LEU A 764 5.75 -23.94 0.82
N HIS A 765 5.58 -23.04 -0.15
CA HIS A 765 4.32 -22.79 -0.83
C HIS A 765 3.77 -24.06 -1.50
N GLU A 766 4.59 -24.79 -2.27
CA GLU A 766 4.14 -26.03 -2.94
C GLU A 766 3.71 -27.13 -1.95
N LYS A 767 4.31 -27.18 -0.76
CA LYS A 767 4.01 -28.20 0.26
C LYS A 767 2.87 -27.80 1.19
N ALA A 768 2.70 -26.51 1.47
CA ALA A 768 1.77 -25.99 2.44
C ALA A 768 1.13 -24.68 1.94
N PRO A 769 0.39 -24.73 0.82
CA PRO A 769 -0.15 -23.53 0.17
C PRO A 769 -1.17 -22.83 1.07
N ILE A 770 -1.04 -21.51 1.20
CA ILE A 770 -1.88 -20.70 2.09
C ILE A 770 -3.37 -20.81 1.77
N HIS A 771 -3.75 -20.69 0.49
CA HIS A 771 -5.15 -20.72 0.07
C HIS A 771 -5.84 -22.02 0.46
N GLN A 772 -5.18 -23.17 0.24
CA GLN A 772 -5.75 -24.46 0.59
C GLN A 772 -5.99 -24.53 2.09
N ILE A 773 -4.99 -24.20 2.90
CA ILE A 773 -5.07 -24.38 4.36
C ILE A 773 -6.05 -23.41 5.00
N VAL A 774 -6.08 -22.15 4.55
CA VAL A 774 -6.99 -21.12 5.08
C VAL A 774 -8.43 -21.37 4.61
N LEU A 775 -8.65 -21.72 3.34
CA LEU A 775 -10.00 -22.00 2.84
C LEU A 775 -10.54 -23.35 3.35
N ASP A 776 -9.68 -24.35 3.57
CA ASP A 776 -10.03 -25.60 4.27
C ASP A 776 -10.48 -25.32 5.71
N MET A 777 -9.77 -24.43 6.42
CA MET A 777 -10.16 -23.96 7.76
C MET A 777 -11.52 -23.25 7.72
N VAL A 778 -11.73 -22.36 6.75
CA VAL A 778 -13.01 -21.67 6.55
C VAL A 778 -14.15 -22.67 6.36
N ILE A 779 -14.03 -23.64 5.43
CA ILE A 779 -15.11 -24.58 5.15
C ILE A 779 -15.38 -25.51 6.34
N ARG A 780 -14.32 -25.93 7.04
CA ARG A 780 -14.42 -26.86 8.18
C ARG A 780 -15.06 -26.23 9.41
N HIS A 781 -14.79 -24.96 9.68
CA HIS A 781 -15.16 -24.32 10.95
C HIS A 781 -16.23 -23.24 10.81
N LEU A 782 -16.25 -22.49 9.72
CA LEU A 782 -17.25 -21.44 9.54
C LEU A 782 -18.57 -22.02 9.05
N PRO A 783 -19.71 -21.50 9.53
CA PRO A 783 -21.02 -22.05 9.25
C PRO A 783 -21.46 -21.74 7.81
N ASN A 784 -22.32 -22.60 7.27
CA ASN A 784 -23.10 -22.29 6.08
C ASN A 784 -24.35 -21.45 6.44
N PRO A 785 -25.03 -20.84 5.46
CA PRO A 785 -26.25 -20.07 5.72
C PRO A 785 -27.37 -20.81 6.47
N LEU A 786 -27.52 -22.13 6.29
CA LEU A 786 -28.57 -22.92 6.97
C LEU A 786 -28.28 -23.03 8.47
N GLU A 787 -27.01 -23.16 8.83
CA GLU A 787 -26.57 -23.21 10.23
C GLU A 787 -26.55 -21.81 10.86
N ALA A 788 -26.03 -20.82 10.14
CA ALA A 788 -25.85 -19.47 10.65
C ALA A 788 -27.17 -18.74 10.89
N GLN A 789 -28.12 -18.83 9.95
CA GLN A 789 -29.35 -18.07 10.03
C GLN A 789 -30.23 -18.47 11.22
N GLU A 790 -30.14 -19.72 11.70
CA GLU A 790 -30.86 -20.20 12.89
C GLU A 790 -30.62 -19.33 14.14
N TYR A 791 -29.37 -18.93 14.37
CA TYR A 791 -29.01 -18.13 15.54
C TYR A 791 -28.73 -16.65 15.23
N ARG A 792 -28.53 -16.28 13.95
CA ARG A 792 -28.37 -14.87 13.55
C ARG A 792 -29.68 -14.12 13.42
N ILE A 793 -30.72 -14.71 12.79
CA ILE A 793 -32.02 -14.07 12.59
C ILE A 793 -32.65 -13.57 13.91
N PRO A 794 -32.64 -14.34 15.02
CA PRO A 794 -33.18 -13.87 16.29
C PRO A 794 -32.48 -12.63 16.88
N THR A 795 -31.28 -12.30 16.42
CA THR A 795 -30.50 -11.15 16.88
C THR A 795 -30.61 -9.95 15.94
N ILE A 796 -30.75 -10.17 14.64
CA ILE A 796 -30.78 -9.07 13.65
C ILE A 796 -32.21 -8.72 13.20
N TRP A 797 -33.22 -9.47 13.67
CA TRP A 797 -34.62 -9.30 13.28
C TRP A 797 -35.58 -9.50 14.47
N ASP A 798 -36.35 -8.46 14.77
CA ASP A 798 -37.32 -8.41 15.88
C ASP A 798 -38.71 -9.02 15.55
N GLY A 799 -38.86 -9.57 14.35
CA GLY A 799 -40.11 -10.16 13.92
C GLY A 799 -40.46 -11.46 14.64
N LYS A 800 -41.67 -11.96 14.38
CA LYS A 800 -42.12 -13.23 14.95
C LYS A 800 -41.45 -14.40 14.22
N LEU A 801 -40.60 -15.14 14.93
CA LEU A 801 -39.90 -16.30 14.37
C LEU A 801 -40.86 -17.42 13.90
N ASP A 802 -42.06 -17.52 14.48
CA ASP A 802 -43.12 -18.46 14.08
C ASP A 802 -44.02 -17.94 12.93
N SER A 803 -43.64 -16.83 12.30
CA SER A 803 -44.30 -16.35 11.08
C SER A 803 -43.74 -17.02 9.83
N GLU A 804 -44.50 -17.03 8.74
CA GLU A 804 -44.10 -17.65 7.47
C GLU A 804 -42.76 -17.09 6.95
N VAL A 805 -42.55 -15.77 6.99
CA VAL A 805 -41.27 -15.14 6.66
C VAL A 805 -40.16 -15.45 7.67
N GLY A 806 -40.49 -15.56 8.96
CA GLY A 806 -39.55 -15.90 10.02
C GLY A 806 -38.99 -17.31 9.89
N GLU A 807 -39.86 -18.30 9.69
CA GLU A 807 -39.49 -19.69 9.42
C GLU A 807 -38.67 -19.80 8.12
N SER A 808 -39.12 -19.10 7.06
CA SER A 808 -38.42 -19.09 5.77
C SER A 808 -37.02 -18.47 5.86
N MET A 809 -36.82 -17.44 6.70
CA MET A 809 -35.49 -16.87 6.96
C MET A 809 -34.62 -17.77 7.81
N VAL A 810 -35.17 -18.44 8.83
CA VAL A 810 -34.38 -19.37 9.66
C VAL A 810 -33.89 -20.56 8.83
N GLU A 811 -34.73 -21.08 7.93
CA GLU A 811 -34.40 -22.22 7.05
C GLU A 811 -33.61 -21.81 5.78
N ALA A 812 -33.30 -20.53 5.63
CA ALA A 812 -32.75 -19.93 4.40
C ALA A 812 -33.52 -20.41 3.15
N ASP A 813 -34.84 -20.46 3.21
CA ASP A 813 -35.69 -21.04 2.18
C ASP A 813 -35.67 -20.18 0.91
N ALA A 814 -35.28 -20.79 -0.21
CA ALA A 814 -35.24 -20.12 -1.51
C ALA A 814 -36.62 -20.02 -2.17
N ASP A 815 -37.58 -20.86 -1.76
CA ASP A 815 -38.96 -20.82 -2.26
C ASP A 815 -39.92 -20.06 -1.31
N GLY A 816 -39.39 -19.56 -0.19
CA GLY A 816 -40.10 -18.75 0.79
C GLY A 816 -40.27 -17.28 0.39
N GLU A 817 -40.84 -16.48 1.31
CA GLU A 817 -41.04 -15.04 1.07
C GLU A 817 -39.71 -14.29 0.98
N LEU A 818 -39.62 -13.35 0.01
CA LEU A 818 -38.40 -12.56 -0.19
C LEU A 818 -38.07 -11.71 1.05
N ALA A 819 -36.88 -11.91 1.61
CA ALA A 819 -36.30 -11.08 2.65
C ALA A 819 -34.83 -10.78 2.33
N PHE A 820 -34.58 -9.57 1.83
CA PHE A 820 -33.26 -9.08 1.45
C PHE A 820 -32.86 -7.88 2.30
N MET A 821 -31.66 -7.94 2.88
CA MET A 821 -31.09 -6.87 3.70
C MET A 821 -30.01 -6.14 2.91
N VAL A 822 -30.22 -4.86 2.65
CA VAL A 822 -29.21 -4.00 2.01
C VAL A 822 -28.13 -3.66 3.03
N THR A 823 -26.88 -3.99 2.71
CA THR A 823 -25.72 -3.72 3.58
C THR A 823 -24.83 -2.62 3.05
N ASP A 824 -24.81 -2.40 1.74
CA ASP A 824 -23.96 -1.39 1.11
C ASP A 824 -24.69 -0.75 -0.09
N ILE A 825 -24.39 0.52 -0.34
CA ILE A 825 -24.85 1.25 -1.52
C ILE A 825 -23.68 1.90 -2.19
N SER A 826 -23.51 1.57 -3.47
CA SER A 826 -22.50 2.14 -4.33
C SER A 826 -23.12 2.62 -5.64
N VAL A 827 -22.44 3.53 -6.32
CA VAL A 827 -22.90 4.06 -7.61
C VAL A 827 -21.97 3.61 -8.72
N ASP A 828 -22.51 2.78 -9.61
CA ASP A 828 -21.82 2.31 -10.81
C ASP A 828 -22.03 3.32 -11.96
N PRO A 829 -20.97 3.77 -12.66
CA PRO A 829 -21.07 4.74 -13.75
C PRO A 829 -21.99 4.32 -14.92
N HIS A 830 -22.19 3.02 -15.13
CA HIS A 830 -23.01 2.46 -16.21
C HIS A 830 -24.39 1.99 -15.71
N ALA A 831 -24.45 1.40 -14.52
CA ALA A 831 -25.66 0.79 -13.99
C ALA A 831 -26.46 1.69 -13.01
N GLY A 832 -25.89 2.82 -12.58
CA GLY A 832 -26.47 3.69 -11.57
C GLY A 832 -26.31 3.13 -10.16
N GLU A 833 -27.25 3.44 -9.26
CA GLU A 833 -27.23 2.91 -7.89
C GLU A 833 -27.32 1.39 -7.85
N VAL A 834 -26.42 0.81 -7.06
CA VAL A 834 -26.28 -0.61 -6.80
C VAL A 834 -26.46 -0.82 -5.30
N ALA A 835 -27.53 -1.50 -4.93
CA ALA A 835 -27.73 -1.96 -3.57
C ALA A 835 -27.11 -3.36 -3.44
N THR A 836 -26.07 -3.48 -2.61
CA THR A 836 -25.44 -4.76 -2.28
C THR A 836 -25.95 -5.21 -0.91
N GLY A 837 -26.22 -6.51 -0.77
CA GLY A 837 -26.85 -7.00 0.44
C GLY A 837 -26.89 -8.51 0.55
N ARG A 838 -27.44 -8.98 1.68
CA ARG A 838 -27.61 -10.40 2.01
C ARG A 838 -29.06 -10.83 1.80
N LEU A 839 -29.24 -11.90 1.02
CA LEU A 839 -30.55 -12.52 0.83
C LEU A 839 -30.77 -13.62 1.88
N PHE A 840 -31.69 -13.39 2.83
CA PHE A 840 -32.00 -14.32 3.91
C PHE A 840 -33.09 -15.33 3.54
N SER A 841 -34.08 -14.93 2.72
CA SER A 841 -35.13 -15.81 2.23
C SER A 841 -35.64 -15.38 0.83
N GLY A 842 -36.20 -16.34 0.09
CA GLY A 842 -36.73 -16.19 -1.25
C GLY A 842 -35.67 -16.15 -2.37
N LYS A 843 -36.06 -15.56 -3.52
CA LYS A 843 -35.22 -15.37 -4.71
C LYS A 843 -35.34 -13.95 -5.24
N LEU A 844 -34.22 -13.36 -5.64
CA LEU A 844 -34.18 -12.11 -6.38
C LEU A 844 -34.18 -12.43 -7.88
N GLU A 845 -35.10 -11.83 -8.65
CA GLU A 845 -35.20 -12.02 -10.10
C GLU A 845 -35.24 -10.68 -10.84
N GLU A 846 -34.70 -10.66 -12.06
CA GLU A 846 -34.79 -9.49 -12.93
C GLU A 846 -36.26 -9.15 -13.24
N GLY A 847 -36.64 -7.90 -12.98
CA GLY A 847 -37.98 -7.40 -13.26
C GLY A 847 -39.02 -7.71 -12.19
N MET A 848 -38.62 -8.27 -11.04
CA MET A 848 -39.48 -8.49 -9.88
C MET A 848 -39.90 -7.16 -9.22
N ASP A 849 -41.17 -7.06 -8.81
CA ASP A 849 -41.68 -5.95 -8.02
C ASP A 849 -41.50 -6.26 -6.53
N VAL A 850 -40.92 -5.31 -5.78
CA VAL A 850 -40.58 -5.42 -4.36
C VAL A 850 -41.04 -4.17 -3.61
N GLN A 851 -41.17 -4.29 -2.30
CA GLN A 851 -41.41 -3.20 -1.37
C GLN A 851 -40.14 -2.96 -0.55
N MET A 852 -39.96 -1.72 -0.11
CA MET A 852 -38.89 -1.34 0.80
C MET A 852 -39.53 -0.80 2.07
N ASN A 853 -39.13 -1.33 3.22
CA ASN A 853 -39.68 -0.91 4.50
C ASN A 853 -39.40 0.58 4.75
N GLY A 854 -40.45 1.33 5.12
CA GLY A 854 -40.37 2.78 5.34
C GLY A 854 -40.43 3.63 4.06
N VAL A 855 -40.38 3.03 2.87
CA VAL A 855 -40.51 3.74 1.59
C VAL A 855 -41.86 3.41 0.93
N PRO A 856 -42.74 4.40 0.71
CA PRO A 856 -44.06 4.15 0.15
C PRO A 856 -44.01 3.85 -1.35
N GLY A 857 -44.39 2.63 -1.73
CA GLY A 857 -44.58 2.26 -3.13
C GLY A 857 -44.08 0.86 -3.45
N THR A 858 -44.26 0.46 -4.70
CA THR A 858 -43.66 -0.76 -5.26
C THR A 858 -42.51 -0.35 -6.17
N HIS A 859 -41.35 -0.94 -5.94
CA HIS A 859 -40.12 -0.70 -6.69
C HIS A 859 -39.81 -1.93 -7.54
N ARG A 860 -39.15 -1.72 -8.68
CA ARG A 860 -38.89 -2.80 -9.63
C ARG A 860 -37.39 -3.04 -9.78
N ILE A 861 -36.98 -4.28 -9.54
CA ILE A 861 -35.60 -4.71 -9.74
C ILE A 861 -35.27 -4.67 -11.23
N GLN A 862 -34.23 -3.94 -11.60
CA GLN A 862 -33.79 -3.80 -12.99
C GLN A 862 -32.78 -4.86 -13.39
N GLN A 863 -31.82 -5.16 -12.52
CA GLN A 863 -30.81 -6.21 -12.73
C GLN A 863 -30.46 -6.85 -11.39
N VAL A 864 -30.15 -8.14 -11.43
CA VAL A 864 -29.60 -8.90 -10.31
C VAL A 864 -28.22 -9.41 -10.71
N GLY A 865 -27.28 -9.34 -9.78
CA GLY A 865 -25.91 -9.76 -10.01
C GLY A 865 -25.28 -10.38 -8.77
N ILE A 866 -24.20 -11.10 -9.01
CA ILE A 866 -23.29 -11.63 -8.00
C ILE A 866 -21.88 -11.11 -8.27
N PHE A 867 -21.01 -11.20 -7.27
CA PHE A 867 -19.60 -10.89 -7.43
C PHE A 867 -18.84 -12.11 -7.97
N MET A 868 -17.85 -11.89 -8.84
CA MET A 868 -16.98 -12.93 -9.38
C MET A 868 -15.57 -12.37 -9.51
N GLY A 869 -14.69 -12.72 -8.56
CA GLY A 869 -13.50 -11.90 -8.37
C GLY A 869 -13.93 -10.45 -8.06
N PRO A 870 -13.28 -9.44 -8.67
CA PRO A 870 -13.66 -8.03 -8.50
C PRO A 870 -14.88 -7.60 -9.36
N ASP A 871 -15.28 -8.43 -10.33
CA ASP A 871 -16.32 -8.04 -11.30
C ASP A 871 -17.73 -8.41 -10.80
N ARG A 872 -18.69 -7.51 -10.99
CA ARG A 872 -20.11 -7.86 -10.92
C ARG A 872 -20.57 -8.57 -12.19
N VAL A 873 -21.20 -9.72 -12.03
CA VAL A 873 -21.76 -10.52 -13.13
C VAL A 873 -23.26 -10.60 -12.98
N ASN A 874 -23.97 -10.12 -14.01
CA ASN A 874 -25.44 -10.20 -14.05
C ASN A 874 -25.90 -11.65 -14.20
N VAL A 875 -26.91 -12.01 -13.42
CA VAL A 875 -27.55 -13.33 -13.40
C VAL A 875 -29.07 -13.17 -13.45
N GLU A 876 -29.76 -14.25 -13.83
CA GLU A 876 -31.24 -14.22 -13.98
C GLU A 876 -31.93 -14.24 -12.61
N GLU A 877 -31.40 -15.04 -11.69
CA GLU A 877 -31.90 -15.18 -10.33
C GLU A 877 -30.76 -15.39 -9.32
N VAL A 878 -30.98 -15.00 -8.07
CA VAL A 878 -30.12 -15.33 -6.92
C VAL A 878 -30.99 -15.85 -5.77
N PRO A 879 -30.75 -17.07 -5.27
CA PRO A 879 -31.52 -17.66 -4.17
C PRO A 879 -30.96 -17.30 -2.77
N ALA A 880 -31.79 -17.52 -1.75
CA ALA A 880 -31.45 -17.32 -0.34
C ALA A 880 -30.11 -17.96 0.09
N GLY A 881 -29.40 -17.27 1.00
CA GLY A 881 -28.09 -17.63 1.51
C GLY A 881 -26.91 -16.94 0.81
N ASN A 882 -27.15 -16.20 -0.27
CA ASN A 882 -26.13 -15.52 -1.07
C ASN A 882 -26.06 -14.01 -0.78
N ILE A 883 -24.89 -13.43 -1.04
CA ILE A 883 -24.72 -11.99 -1.19
C ILE A 883 -25.05 -11.62 -2.65
N ALA A 884 -25.90 -10.61 -2.84
CA ALA A 884 -26.38 -10.17 -4.13
C ALA A 884 -26.23 -8.67 -4.32
N ALA A 885 -26.07 -8.25 -5.57
CA ALA A 885 -26.10 -6.85 -5.98
C ALA A 885 -27.31 -6.62 -6.87
N ILE A 886 -28.16 -5.65 -6.53
CA ILE A 886 -29.37 -5.32 -7.28
C ILE A 886 -29.41 -3.85 -7.69
N THR A 887 -30.00 -3.57 -8.85
CA THR A 887 -30.22 -2.20 -9.35
C THR A 887 -31.70 -1.90 -9.51
N GLY A 888 -32.06 -0.62 -9.52
CA GLY A 888 -33.45 -0.15 -9.65
C GLY A 888 -34.10 0.28 -8.33
N LEU A 889 -33.39 0.19 -7.21
CA LEU A 889 -33.85 0.61 -5.88
C LEU A 889 -33.31 2.01 -5.51
N GLY A 890 -33.77 3.04 -6.23
CA GLY A 890 -33.23 4.40 -6.09
C GLY A 890 -33.40 5.08 -4.73
N GLU A 891 -34.25 4.53 -3.85
CA GLU A 891 -34.51 5.06 -2.50
C GLU A 891 -34.00 4.13 -1.39
N ALA A 892 -33.34 3.02 -1.74
CA ALA A 892 -32.70 2.18 -0.74
C ALA A 892 -31.58 2.94 -0.02
N ILE A 893 -31.40 2.68 1.26
CA ILE A 893 -30.24 3.06 2.09
C ILE A 893 -29.59 1.82 2.69
N ALA A 894 -28.33 1.89 3.11
CA ALA A 894 -27.73 0.80 3.90
C ALA A 894 -28.58 0.56 5.16
N GLY A 895 -28.90 -0.71 5.44
CA GLY A 895 -29.88 -1.08 6.47
C GLY A 895 -31.31 -1.30 5.98
N SER A 896 -31.62 -1.01 4.71
CA SER A 896 -32.98 -1.19 4.18
C SER A 896 -33.36 -2.67 4.08
N THR A 897 -34.61 -2.95 4.45
CA THR A 897 -35.24 -4.26 4.24
C THR A 897 -36.06 -4.22 2.95
N VAL A 898 -35.77 -5.14 2.03
CA VAL A 898 -36.46 -5.33 0.76
C VAL A 898 -37.20 -6.65 0.77
N SER A 899 -38.50 -6.62 0.50
CA SER A 899 -39.36 -7.80 0.57
C SER A 899 -40.48 -7.76 -0.49
N GLN A 900 -41.19 -8.87 -0.71
CA GLN A 900 -42.35 -8.88 -1.63
C GLN A 900 -43.61 -8.30 -0.98
N GLN A 901 -43.76 -8.49 0.33
CA GLN A 901 -44.84 -7.96 1.16
C GLN A 901 -44.24 -7.24 2.36
N GLU A 902 -44.95 -6.24 2.88
CA GLU A 902 -44.54 -5.51 4.08
C GLU A 902 -44.32 -6.49 5.26
N MET A 903 -43.07 -6.57 5.72
CA MET A 903 -42.65 -7.40 6.85
C MET A 903 -42.13 -6.51 7.99
N THR A 904 -41.84 -7.07 9.16
CA THR A 904 -41.04 -6.35 10.16
C THR A 904 -39.65 -6.08 9.57
N PRO A 905 -39.10 -4.85 9.62
CA PRO A 905 -37.76 -4.58 9.08
C PRO A 905 -36.68 -5.28 9.92
N PHE A 906 -35.54 -5.54 9.31
CA PHE A 906 -34.31 -5.84 10.04
C PHE A 906 -33.91 -4.66 10.93
N GLU A 907 -33.18 -4.93 12.00
CA GLU A 907 -32.65 -3.87 12.85
C GLU A 907 -31.77 -2.93 12.03
N SER A 908 -31.91 -1.63 12.26
CA SER A 908 -31.03 -0.64 11.67
C SER A 908 -29.57 -0.95 12.02
N ILE A 909 -28.67 -0.75 11.07
CA ILE A 909 -27.24 -0.95 11.31
C ILE A 909 -26.78 0.19 12.22
N LYS A 910 -26.71 -0.07 13.53
CA LYS A 910 -26.27 0.91 14.51
C LYS A 910 -24.77 0.89 14.66
N HIS A 911 -24.15 2.03 14.40
CA HIS A 911 -22.73 2.23 14.64
C HIS A 911 -22.47 2.44 16.12
N ILE A 912 -21.41 1.81 16.66
CA ILE A 912 -21.07 1.88 18.10
C ILE A 912 -20.63 3.30 18.49
N SER A 913 -20.29 4.14 17.52
CA SER A 913 -19.73 5.48 17.72
C SER A 913 -20.47 6.53 16.91
N GLU A 914 -20.71 7.68 17.54
CA GLU A 914 -21.35 8.85 16.93
C GLU A 914 -20.29 9.72 16.21
N PRO A 915 -20.67 10.53 15.21
CA PRO A 915 -19.78 11.52 14.61
C PRO A 915 -19.29 12.52 15.67
N VAL A 916 -17.97 12.74 15.74
CA VAL A 916 -17.33 13.59 16.75
C VAL A 916 -16.54 14.77 16.16
N VAL A 917 -16.25 14.72 14.86
CA VAL A 917 -15.57 15.81 14.13
C VAL A 917 -16.50 16.35 13.06
N THR A 918 -16.50 17.66 12.84
CA THR A 918 -17.24 18.32 11.77
C THR A 918 -16.33 19.26 11.00
N VAL A 919 -16.54 19.39 9.69
CA VAL A 919 -15.92 20.41 8.83
C VAL A 919 -17.02 21.15 8.07
N ALA A 920 -16.85 22.46 7.90
CA ALA A 920 -17.68 23.23 6.98
C ALA A 920 -17.15 23.07 5.56
N VAL A 921 -18.04 22.92 4.59
CA VAL A 921 -17.75 22.65 3.19
C VAL A 921 -18.55 23.62 2.32
N GLU A 922 -17.83 24.35 1.48
CA GLU A 922 -18.38 25.33 0.53
C GLU A 922 -17.95 24.98 -0.89
N ALA A 923 -18.81 25.25 -1.89
CA ALA A 923 -18.43 25.10 -3.29
C ALA A 923 -17.50 26.26 -3.70
N LYS A 924 -16.32 25.96 -4.28
CA LYS A 924 -15.41 26.98 -4.83
C LYS A 924 -16.08 27.87 -5.88
N ASN A 925 -17.03 27.31 -6.64
CA ASN A 925 -17.83 28.06 -7.60
C ASN A 925 -19.31 27.99 -7.20
N MET A 926 -19.99 29.15 -7.16
CA MET A 926 -21.43 29.21 -6.88
C MET A 926 -22.31 28.44 -7.89
N ASN A 927 -21.82 28.22 -9.12
CA ASN A 927 -22.54 27.43 -10.12
C ASN A 927 -22.63 25.95 -9.76
N ASP A 928 -21.70 25.47 -8.92
CA ASP A 928 -21.61 24.06 -8.52
C ASP A 928 -22.42 23.78 -7.24
N LEU A 929 -23.01 24.81 -6.60
CA LEU A 929 -23.76 24.66 -5.34
C LEU A 929 -24.90 23.64 -5.41
N PRO A 930 -25.77 23.63 -6.45
CA PRO A 930 -26.82 22.60 -6.54
C PRO A 930 -26.26 21.19 -6.68
N LYS A 931 -25.12 21.05 -7.38
CA LYS A 931 -24.43 19.78 -7.58
C LYS A 931 -23.73 19.33 -6.29
N LEU A 932 -23.17 20.25 -5.51
CA LEU A 932 -22.61 19.98 -4.20
C LEU A 932 -23.67 19.42 -3.26
N ILE A 933 -24.85 20.03 -3.20
CA ILE A 933 -25.97 19.55 -2.37
C ILE A 933 -26.37 18.12 -2.75
N GLU A 934 -26.47 17.82 -4.04
CA GLU A 934 -26.76 16.47 -4.54
C GLU A 934 -25.67 15.47 -4.13
N VAL A 935 -24.41 15.85 -4.29
CA VAL A 935 -23.24 15.04 -3.93
C VAL A 935 -23.17 14.80 -2.42
N LEU A 936 -23.41 15.81 -1.59
CA LEU A 936 -23.38 15.67 -0.14
C LEU A 936 -24.47 14.73 0.38
N ARG A 937 -25.69 14.83 -0.19
CA ARG A 937 -26.76 13.86 0.10
C ARG A 937 -26.37 12.45 -0.32
N GLN A 938 -25.69 12.31 -1.46
CA GLN A 938 -25.21 11.03 -1.94
C GLN A 938 -24.13 10.45 -1.02
N VAL A 939 -23.18 11.25 -0.56
CA VAL A 939 -22.12 10.84 0.39
C VAL A 939 -22.73 10.31 1.69
N SER A 940 -23.68 11.02 2.29
CA SER A 940 -24.38 10.56 3.51
C SER A 940 -25.21 9.29 3.29
N LYS A 941 -25.64 9.05 2.05
CA LYS A 941 -26.38 7.85 1.66
C LYS A 941 -25.46 6.64 1.45
N GLU A 942 -24.28 6.86 0.87
CA GLU A 942 -23.22 5.87 0.69
C GLU A 942 -22.61 5.47 2.06
N ASP A 943 -22.35 6.45 2.94
CA ASP A 943 -21.87 6.23 4.31
C ASP A 943 -22.79 6.85 5.38
N PRO A 944 -23.61 6.03 6.07
CA PRO A 944 -24.48 6.49 7.16
C PRO A 944 -23.74 7.03 8.39
N THR A 945 -22.42 6.82 8.52
CA THR A 945 -21.62 7.42 9.60
C THR A 945 -21.24 8.88 9.31
N VAL A 946 -21.56 9.38 8.12
CA VAL A 946 -21.40 10.78 7.73
C VAL A 946 -22.74 11.50 7.82
N GLU A 947 -22.82 12.48 8.72
CA GLU A 947 -23.97 13.37 8.84
C GLU A 947 -23.72 14.67 8.08
N VAL A 948 -24.69 15.07 7.26
CA VAL A 948 -24.59 16.30 6.45
C VAL A 948 -25.72 17.25 6.82
N GLU A 949 -25.34 18.48 7.20
CA GLU A 949 -26.27 19.60 7.38
C GLU A 949 -26.18 20.56 6.18
N ILE A 950 -27.29 20.70 5.46
CA ILE A 950 -27.35 21.52 4.24
C ILE A 950 -27.97 22.87 4.57
N ASN A 951 -27.14 23.91 4.63
CA ASN A 951 -27.60 25.30 4.68
C ASN A 951 -27.69 25.92 3.27
N GLU A 952 -28.89 25.96 2.70
CA GLU A 952 -29.13 26.57 1.38
C GLU A 952 -29.05 28.12 1.42
N GLU A 953 -29.16 28.75 2.59
CA GLU A 953 -29.16 30.21 2.73
C GLU A 953 -27.74 30.79 2.73
N THR A 954 -26.80 30.11 3.41
CA THR A 954 -25.39 30.55 3.50
C THR A 954 -24.53 29.93 2.40
N GLY A 955 -24.88 28.75 1.90
CA GLY A 955 -24.03 27.95 1.01
C GLY A 955 -22.88 27.23 1.72
N GLU A 956 -22.83 27.33 3.05
CA GLU A 956 -21.89 26.65 3.94
C GLU A 956 -22.57 25.40 4.50
N HIS A 957 -22.11 24.23 4.08
CA HIS A 957 -22.69 22.95 4.51
C HIS A 957 -21.78 22.31 5.56
N LEU A 958 -22.33 21.66 6.58
CA LEU A 958 -21.53 20.98 7.60
C LEU A 958 -21.50 19.48 7.28
N ILE A 959 -20.31 18.89 7.32
CA ILE A 959 -20.10 17.44 7.21
C ILE A 959 -19.48 16.96 8.52
N SER A 960 -20.17 16.06 9.21
CA SER A 960 -19.72 15.44 10.45
C SER A 960 -19.36 13.98 10.22
N GLY A 961 -18.26 13.52 10.82
CA GLY A 961 -17.75 12.17 10.68
C GLY A 961 -17.02 11.69 11.93
N MET A 962 -16.43 10.50 11.81
CA MET A 962 -15.82 9.75 12.92
C MET A 962 -14.48 10.32 13.39
N GLY A 963 -13.78 11.03 12.51
CA GLY A 963 -12.42 11.50 12.75
C GLY A 963 -11.92 12.41 11.64
N GLU A 964 -10.72 12.96 11.84
CA GLU A 964 -10.06 13.85 10.87
C GLU A 964 -9.77 13.11 9.54
N LEU A 965 -9.25 11.88 9.61
CA LEU A 965 -8.94 11.07 8.44
C LEU A 965 -10.21 10.71 7.65
N HIS A 966 -11.29 10.37 8.36
CA HIS A 966 -12.57 10.08 7.74
C HIS A 966 -13.06 11.26 6.87
N LEU A 967 -13.11 12.47 7.45
CA LEU A 967 -13.59 13.65 6.74
C LEU A 967 -12.66 14.08 5.60
N GLU A 968 -11.36 13.87 5.75
CA GLU A 968 -10.38 14.14 4.69
C GLU A 968 -10.65 13.28 3.45
N VAL A 969 -10.86 11.97 3.63
CA VAL A 969 -11.19 11.04 2.53
C VAL A 969 -12.51 11.40 1.86
N VAL A 970 -13.55 11.66 2.67
CA VAL A 970 -14.88 12.06 2.16
C VAL A 970 -14.79 13.34 1.32
N THR A 971 -14.09 14.36 1.82
CA THR A 971 -13.95 15.64 1.11
C THR A 971 -13.10 15.50 -0.16
N HIS A 972 -12.06 14.66 -0.14
CA HIS A 972 -11.26 14.38 -1.34
C HIS A 972 -12.07 13.67 -2.43
N ARG A 973 -12.90 12.67 -2.07
CA ARG A 973 -13.81 11.97 -2.99
C ARG A 973 -14.81 12.92 -3.67
N ILE A 974 -15.32 13.92 -2.94
CA ILE A 974 -16.21 14.94 -3.51
C ILE A 974 -15.52 15.72 -4.63
N GLU A 975 -14.26 16.12 -4.43
CA GLU A 975 -13.48 16.83 -5.46
C GLU A 975 -13.09 15.92 -6.63
N ARG A 976 -12.60 14.70 -6.34
CA ARG A 976 -12.03 13.76 -7.32
C ARG A 976 -13.11 13.07 -8.16
N ASP A 977 -14.04 12.38 -7.51
CA ASP A 977 -14.95 11.43 -8.18
C ASP A 977 -16.20 12.13 -8.69
N LYS A 978 -16.74 13.02 -7.88
CA LYS A 978 -17.96 13.76 -8.21
C LYS A 978 -17.64 15.05 -8.96
N GLY A 979 -16.37 15.47 -8.98
CA GLY A 979 -15.88 16.62 -9.76
C GLY A 979 -16.46 17.94 -9.29
N VAL A 980 -16.63 18.11 -7.98
CA VAL A 980 -17.13 19.35 -7.36
C VAL A 980 -16.00 19.96 -6.53
N PRO A 981 -15.36 21.06 -6.99
CA PRO A 981 -14.28 21.68 -6.23
C PRO A 981 -14.84 22.36 -4.98
N ILE A 982 -14.31 22.01 -3.81
CA ILE A 982 -14.79 22.50 -2.50
C ILE A 982 -13.70 23.20 -1.69
N GLU A 983 -14.09 24.06 -0.76
CA GLU A 983 -13.24 24.60 0.31
C GLU A 983 -13.74 24.07 1.64
N THR A 984 -12.82 23.65 2.50
CA THR A 984 -13.11 23.04 3.80
C THR A 984 -12.56 23.91 4.94
N SER A 985 -13.30 24.06 6.03
CA SER A 985 -12.81 24.71 7.25
C SER A 985 -11.84 23.83 8.03
N GLU A 986 -11.23 24.37 9.08
CA GLU A 986 -10.56 23.54 10.09
C GLU A 986 -11.57 22.61 10.78
N PRO A 987 -11.16 21.39 11.14
CA PRO A 987 -12.02 20.44 11.83
C PRO A 987 -12.38 20.95 13.23
N ILE A 988 -13.66 20.82 13.57
CA ILE A 988 -14.21 21.21 14.87
C ILE A 988 -14.80 19.99 15.57
N VAL A 989 -14.78 20.00 16.90
CA VAL A 989 -15.37 18.93 17.71
C VAL A 989 -16.85 19.20 17.96
N VAL A 990 -17.66 18.13 17.88
CA VAL A 990 -19.06 18.17 18.27
C VAL A 990 -19.20 17.86 19.75
N TYR A 991 -19.68 18.84 20.51
CA TYR A 991 -19.94 18.67 21.95
C TYR A 991 -21.36 18.13 22.19
N ARG A 992 -21.66 17.79 23.45
CA ARG A 992 -23.04 17.46 23.87
C ARG A 992 -23.44 18.30 25.08
N GLU A 993 -24.73 18.57 25.22
CA GLU A 993 -25.29 19.20 26.41
C GLU A 993 -25.93 18.17 27.32
N SER A 994 -25.81 18.36 28.64
CA SER A 994 -26.46 17.48 29.61
C SER A 994 -26.82 18.24 30.87
N VAL A 995 -27.43 17.55 31.83
CA VAL A 995 -27.84 18.07 33.13
C VAL A 995 -27.33 17.16 34.23
N LYS A 996 -26.90 17.75 35.36
CA LYS A 996 -26.44 16.98 36.53
C LYS A 996 -27.49 16.85 37.63
N GLY A 997 -28.38 17.82 37.68
CA GLY A 997 -29.40 17.92 38.72
C GLY A 997 -30.77 17.55 38.20
N SER A 998 -31.76 17.89 39.01
CA SER A 998 -33.15 17.91 38.60
C SER A 998 -33.72 19.32 38.72
N ALA A 999 -34.66 19.66 37.86
CA ALA A 999 -35.39 20.92 37.93
C ALA A 999 -36.82 20.76 37.42
N GLY A 1000 -37.74 21.45 38.08
CA GLY A 1000 -39.16 21.46 37.73
C GLY A 1000 -40.08 21.21 38.94
N PRO A 1001 -41.40 21.14 38.70
CA PRO A 1001 -42.04 21.31 37.40
C PRO A 1001 -42.05 22.77 36.97
N ILE A 1002 -41.64 23.05 35.72
CA ILE A 1002 -41.69 24.38 35.11
C ILE A 1002 -42.96 24.51 34.29
N GLU A 1003 -43.75 25.55 34.60
CA GLU A 1003 -44.97 25.89 33.87
C GLU A 1003 -44.62 26.66 32.59
N ALA A 1004 -44.81 26.02 31.42
CA ALA A 1004 -44.89 26.72 30.15
C ALA A 1004 -46.34 27.02 29.77
N ARG A 1005 -46.55 28.16 29.11
CA ARG A 1005 -47.82 28.52 28.50
C ARG A 1005 -47.66 28.66 27.00
N SER A 1006 -48.63 28.18 26.24
CA SER A 1006 -48.69 28.46 24.80
C SER A 1006 -48.78 29.97 24.54
N PRO A 1007 -48.35 30.47 23.36
CA PRO A 1007 -48.43 31.87 23.00
C PRO A 1007 -49.82 32.51 23.18
N ASN A 1008 -50.89 31.73 22.96
CA ASN A 1008 -52.28 32.16 23.20
C ASN A 1008 -52.74 32.05 24.68
N GLY A 1009 -51.91 31.50 25.57
CA GLY A 1009 -52.17 31.34 27.00
C GLY A 1009 -53.15 30.23 27.38
N HIS A 1010 -53.68 29.49 26.42
CA HIS A 1010 -54.73 28.50 26.65
C HIS A 1010 -54.21 27.12 27.10
N ASN A 1011 -53.04 26.72 26.60
CA ASN A 1011 -52.42 25.46 26.94
C ASN A 1011 -51.31 25.69 27.97
N LYS A 1012 -51.20 24.78 28.93
CA LYS A 1012 -50.13 24.78 29.94
C LYS A 1012 -49.47 23.42 30.01
N PHE A 1013 -48.16 23.40 30.13
CA PHE A 1013 -47.34 22.20 30.26
C PHE A 1013 -46.49 22.33 31.52
N TYR A 1014 -46.40 21.27 32.30
CA TYR A 1014 -45.60 21.20 33.52
C TYR A 1014 -44.50 20.17 33.29
N ILE A 1015 -43.27 20.65 33.09
CA ILE A 1015 -42.13 19.80 32.69
C ILE A 1015 -41.10 19.74 33.81
N GLU A 1016 -40.67 18.54 34.13
CA GLU A 1016 -39.52 18.25 34.99
C GLU A 1016 -38.39 17.68 34.14
N ILE A 1017 -37.16 18.00 34.52
CA ILE A 1017 -35.95 17.44 33.93
C ILE A 1017 -35.10 16.83 35.02
N GLU A 1018 -34.52 15.67 34.71
CA GLU A 1018 -33.58 14.95 35.53
C GLU A 1018 -32.46 14.40 34.65
N SER A 1019 -31.31 14.09 35.25
CA SER A 1019 -30.26 13.33 34.59
C SER A 1019 -30.72 11.88 34.38
N LEU A 1020 -30.47 11.33 33.19
CA LEU A 1020 -30.72 9.93 32.88
C LEU A 1020 -29.56 9.08 33.43
N PRO A 1021 -29.81 7.90 34.06
CA PRO A 1021 -28.72 7.06 34.54
C PRO A 1021 -27.75 6.66 33.42
N ASP A 1022 -26.45 6.72 33.69
CA ASP A 1022 -25.39 6.43 32.71
C ASP A 1022 -25.53 5.04 32.08
N GLU A 1023 -25.96 4.04 32.86
CA GLU A 1023 -26.16 2.68 32.38
C GLU A 1023 -27.36 2.55 31.42
N VAL A 1024 -28.40 3.38 31.57
CA VAL A 1024 -29.48 3.50 30.58
C VAL A 1024 -28.97 4.16 29.30
N VAL A 1025 -28.13 5.19 29.43
CA VAL A 1025 -27.49 5.86 28.27
C VAL A 1025 -26.63 4.86 27.49
N GLN A 1026 -25.84 4.05 28.20
CA GLN A 1026 -24.99 3.02 27.59
C GLN A 1026 -25.82 1.95 26.86
N LYS A 1027 -26.85 1.39 27.51
CA LYS A 1027 -27.76 0.42 26.89
C LYS A 1027 -28.53 1.01 25.70
N SER A 1028 -28.92 2.27 25.76
CA SER A 1028 -29.54 2.99 24.63
C SER A 1028 -28.58 3.10 23.45
N LYS A 1029 -27.32 3.45 23.71
CA LYS A 1029 -26.24 3.54 22.70
C LYS A 1029 -25.91 2.17 22.09
N GLU A 1030 -25.86 1.12 22.90
CA GLU A 1030 -25.58 -0.25 22.47
C GLU A 1030 -26.74 -0.86 21.66
N GLY A 1031 -27.94 -0.28 21.78
CA GLY A 1031 -29.15 -0.69 21.07
C GLY A 1031 -30.06 -1.60 21.88
N ASP A 1032 -29.70 -1.93 23.11
CA ASP A 1032 -30.46 -2.82 24.01
C ASP A 1032 -31.76 -2.17 24.51
N VAL A 1033 -31.89 -0.85 24.38
CA VAL A 1033 -33.07 -0.07 24.76
C VAL A 1033 -33.49 0.82 23.59
N THR A 1034 -34.61 0.51 22.95
CA THR A 1034 -35.17 1.29 21.83
C THR A 1034 -36.69 1.41 21.94
N MET A 1035 -37.28 2.33 21.17
CA MET A 1035 -38.74 2.44 21.08
C MET A 1035 -39.40 1.30 20.30
N ASP A 1036 -38.63 0.61 19.45
CA ASP A 1036 -39.09 -0.53 18.63
C ASP A 1036 -39.30 -1.79 19.47
N LEU A 1037 -38.58 -1.91 20.59
CA LEU A 1037 -38.73 -3.05 21.51
C LEU A 1037 -40.14 -3.10 22.13
N PRO A 1038 -40.71 -4.31 22.32
CA PRO A 1038 -41.95 -4.50 23.06
C PRO A 1038 -41.86 -3.86 24.46
N GLU A 1039 -42.93 -3.16 24.89
CA GLU A 1039 -42.97 -2.41 26.16
C GLU A 1039 -42.45 -3.20 27.36
N ALA A 1040 -42.78 -4.49 27.45
CA ALA A 1040 -42.34 -5.35 28.54
C ALA A 1040 -40.82 -5.54 28.59
N LYS A 1041 -40.19 -5.82 27.43
CA LYS A 1041 -38.73 -5.98 27.29
C LYS A 1041 -38.02 -4.64 27.50
N ARG A 1042 -38.52 -3.57 26.87
CA ARG A 1042 -37.98 -2.21 27.04
C ARG A 1042 -37.97 -1.79 28.50
N ARG A 1043 -39.10 -2.00 29.21
CA ARG A 1043 -39.21 -1.67 30.63
C ARG A 1043 -38.24 -2.48 31.49
N GLU A 1044 -38.05 -3.76 31.18
CA GLU A 1044 -37.08 -4.61 31.88
C GLU A 1044 -35.66 -4.07 31.75
N GLN A 1045 -35.24 -3.75 30.52
CA GLN A 1045 -33.92 -3.20 30.23
C GLN A 1045 -33.69 -1.82 30.87
N LEU A 1046 -34.70 -0.94 30.83
CA LEU A 1046 -34.66 0.37 31.49
C LEU A 1046 -34.52 0.25 33.01
N VAL A 1047 -35.25 -0.68 33.65
CA VAL A 1047 -35.18 -0.91 35.10
C VAL A 1047 -33.85 -1.52 35.49
N GLU A 1048 -33.32 -2.43 34.69
CA GLU A 1048 -31.99 -3.01 34.90
C GLU A 1048 -30.89 -1.95 34.80
N GLY A 1049 -31.01 -1.00 33.87
CA GLY A 1049 -30.13 0.18 33.79
C GLY A 1049 -30.32 1.20 34.92
N GLY A 1050 -31.22 0.97 35.87
CA GLY A 1050 -31.41 1.79 37.06
C GLY A 1050 -32.54 2.82 37.00
N MET A 1051 -33.41 2.77 35.99
CA MET A 1051 -34.62 3.61 35.94
C MET A 1051 -35.70 3.11 36.91
N ASP A 1052 -36.49 4.02 37.49
CA ASP A 1052 -37.64 3.63 38.30
C ASP A 1052 -38.68 2.85 37.48
N LYS A 1053 -39.31 1.83 38.10
CA LYS A 1053 -40.22 0.93 37.42
C LYS A 1053 -41.49 1.61 36.89
N ASP A 1054 -42.03 2.58 37.63
CA ASP A 1054 -43.23 3.30 37.22
C ASP A 1054 -42.88 4.31 36.11
N GLU A 1055 -41.69 4.90 36.14
CA GLU A 1055 -41.19 5.78 35.07
C GLU A 1055 -40.87 5.00 33.79
N ALA A 1056 -40.15 3.88 33.89
CA ALA A 1056 -39.77 3.03 32.77
C ALA A 1056 -40.97 2.53 31.96
N LYS A 1057 -42.09 2.26 32.64
CA LYS A 1057 -43.37 1.90 32.00
C LYS A 1057 -43.95 3.03 31.15
N ASN A 1058 -43.70 4.28 31.55
CA ASN A 1058 -44.29 5.47 30.95
C ASN A 1058 -43.33 6.20 30.00
N VAL A 1059 -42.21 5.58 29.61
CA VAL A 1059 -41.33 6.07 28.55
C VAL A 1059 -42.07 5.95 27.21
N ILE A 1060 -42.27 7.09 26.56
CA ILE A 1060 -43.00 7.21 25.29
C ILE A 1060 -42.14 7.67 24.11
N SER A 1061 -40.92 8.18 24.36
CA SER A 1061 -39.94 8.45 23.32
C SER A 1061 -38.51 8.31 23.87
N LEU A 1062 -37.61 7.82 23.01
CA LEU A 1062 -36.17 7.81 23.20
C LEU A 1062 -35.55 8.47 21.97
N HIS A 1063 -34.80 9.56 22.17
CA HIS A 1063 -34.20 10.33 21.08
C HIS A 1063 -32.80 10.78 21.47
N ASN A 1064 -31.79 10.48 20.64
CA ASN A 1064 -30.38 10.85 20.88
C ASN A 1064 -29.87 10.52 22.31
N ASN A 1065 -30.22 9.33 22.82
CA ASN A 1065 -29.90 8.88 24.18
C ASN A 1065 -30.51 9.74 25.31
N ASN A 1066 -31.67 10.36 25.03
CA ASN A 1066 -32.51 11.07 25.99
C ASN A 1066 -33.87 10.37 26.06
N ALA A 1067 -34.56 10.49 27.19
CA ALA A 1067 -35.84 9.82 27.43
C ALA A 1067 -36.96 10.81 27.73
N PHE A 1068 -38.14 10.59 27.14
CA PHE A 1068 -39.37 11.32 27.47
C PHE A 1068 -40.36 10.41 28.22
N VAL A 1069 -40.78 10.85 29.40
CA VAL A 1069 -41.68 10.13 30.31
C VAL A 1069 -43.00 10.88 30.46
N ASP A 1070 -44.12 10.23 30.16
CA ASP A 1070 -45.46 10.78 30.43
C ASP A 1070 -45.95 10.37 31.84
N ALA A 1071 -45.83 11.28 32.81
CA ALA A 1071 -46.31 11.04 34.18
C ALA A 1071 -47.77 11.49 34.40
N THR A 1072 -48.45 11.97 33.36
CA THR A 1072 -49.80 12.52 33.47
C THR A 1072 -50.87 11.45 33.73
N LYS A 1073 -52.02 11.86 34.29
CA LYS A 1073 -53.14 10.93 34.59
C LYS A 1073 -54.47 11.45 34.08
N GLY A 1074 -55.00 10.82 33.04
CA GLY A 1074 -56.38 11.03 32.58
C GLY A 1074 -56.63 12.38 31.92
N VAL A 1075 -55.62 12.98 31.29
CA VAL A 1075 -55.75 14.29 30.67
C VAL A 1075 -56.47 14.19 29.33
N GLN A 1076 -57.58 14.93 29.19
CA GLN A 1076 -58.34 14.98 27.95
C GLN A 1076 -57.54 15.69 26.85
N TYR A 1077 -57.64 15.14 25.64
CA TYR A 1077 -57.00 15.65 24.41
C TYR A 1077 -55.47 15.52 24.30
N LEU A 1078 -54.79 14.98 25.32
CA LEU A 1078 -53.34 14.80 25.27
C LEU A 1078 -52.90 13.87 24.13
N ARG A 1079 -53.66 12.80 23.87
CA ARG A 1079 -53.36 11.87 22.76
C ARG A 1079 -53.27 12.54 21.39
N GLU A 1080 -53.99 13.64 21.18
CA GLU A 1080 -53.97 14.39 19.91
C GLU A 1080 -52.85 15.44 19.86
N ALA A 1081 -52.31 15.82 21.02
CA ALA A 1081 -51.25 16.81 21.14
C ALA A 1081 -49.87 16.19 21.43
N ILE A 1082 -49.81 14.90 21.78
CA ILE A 1082 -48.59 14.23 22.23
C ILE A 1082 -47.52 14.20 21.14
N GLU A 1083 -47.89 14.00 19.88
CA GLU A 1083 -46.95 14.05 18.75
C GLU A 1083 -46.26 15.42 18.67
N LEU A 1084 -47.00 16.51 18.88
CA LEU A 1084 -46.43 17.87 18.92
C LEU A 1084 -45.57 18.12 20.17
N VAL A 1085 -45.81 17.39 21.26
CA VAL A 1085 -44.97 17.44 22.48
C VAL A 1085 -43.67 16.69 22.24
N LEU A 1086 -43.73 15.54 21.54
CA LEU A 1086 -42.57 14.74 21.17
C LEU A 1086 -41.70 15.44 20.14
N GLU A 1087 -42.30 16.04 19.10
CA GLU A 1087 -41.59 16.90 18.13
C GLU A 1087 -40.86 18.05 18.85
N ALA A 1088 -41.50 18.65 19.86
CA ALA A 1088 -40.86 19.69 20.66
C ALA A 1088 -39.75 19.19 21.59
N PHE A 1089 -39.81 17.93 22.00
CA PHE A 1089 -38.76 17.27 22.76
C PHE A 1089 -37.57 16.94 21.87
N GLU A 1090 -37.81 16.36 20.70
CA GLU A 1090 -36.79 16.09 19.68
C GLU A 1090 -36.05 17.38 19.31
N ASP A 1091 -36.80 18.43 18.94
CA ASP A 1091 -36.27 19.79 18.71
C ASP A 1091 -35.36 20.29 19.86
N ALA A 1092 -35.79 20.07 21.11
CA ALA A 1092 -35.05 20.55 22.29
C ALA A 1092 -33.80 19.71 22.56
N MET A 1093 -33.84 18.42 22.23
CA MET A 1093 -32.70 17.53 22.38
C MET A 1093 -31.71 17.71 21.23
N ASP A 1094 -32.14 18.06 20.02
CA ASP A 1094 -31.23 18.32 18.91
C ASP A 1094 -30.46 19.65 19.08
N SER A 1095 -31.04 20.62 19.79
CA SER A 1095 -30.45 21.94 20.02
C SER A 1095 -30.58 22.38 21.48
N GLY A 1096 -29.57 22.02 22.30
CA GLY A 1096 -29.53 22.36 23.71
C GLY A 1096 -29.46 23.86 24.03
N PRO A 1097 -29.84 24.28 25.25
CA PRO A 1097 -29.96 25.69 25.60
C PRO A 1097 -28.65 26.43 25.87
N LEU A 1098 -27.51 25.77 26.07
CA LEU A 1098 -26.23 26.43 26.35
C LEU A 1098 -25.59 26.98 25.08
N ALA A 1099 -25.46 26.14 24.06
CA ALA A 1099 -24.69 26.40 22.85
C ALA A 1099 -25.33 25.80 21.58
N GLU A 1100 -26.58 25.35 21.65
CA GLU A 1100 -27.30 24.65 20.57
C GLU A 1100 -26.56 23.38 20.12
N GLU A 1101 -25.85 22.71 21.04
CA GLU A 1101 -25.27 21.39 20.79
C GLU A 1101 -26.27 20.29 21.17
N PRO A 1102 -26.22 19.11 20.54
CA PRO A 1102 -27.15 18.03 20.84
C PRO A 1102 -27.08 17.58 22.30
N CYS A 1103 -28.23 17.29 22.89
CA CYS A 1103 -28.37 16.87 24.27
C CYS A 1103 -28.11 15.37 24.40
N ARG A 1104 -27.55 14.96 25.54
CA ARG A 1104 -27.33 13.57 25.89
C ARG A 1104 -27.60 13.32 27.36
N GLY A 1105 -28.24 12.18 27.67
CA GLY A 1105 -28.47 11.75 29.04
C GLY A 1105 -29.49 12.61 29.80
N VAL A 1106 -30.46 13.18 29.09
CA VAL A 1106 -31.54 13.98 29.69
C VAL A 1106 -32.82 13.15 29.80
N LYS A 1107 -33.44 13.13 30.98
CA LYS A 1107 -34.77 12.56 31.21
C LYS A 1107 -35.77 13.70 31.37
N VAL A 1108 -36.69 13.84 30.41
CA VAL A 1108 -37.76 14.83 30.42
C VAL A 1108 -39.05 14.15 30.89
N LYS A 1109 -39.72 14.73 31.89
CA LYS A 1109 -40.95 14.19 32.47
C LYS A 1109 -42.08 15.21 32.36
N LEU A 1110 -43.18 14.81 31.72
CA LEU A 1110 -44.41 15.60 31.67
C LEU A 1110 -45.26 15.27 32.90
N ASP A 1111 -45.24 16.16 33.90
CA ASP A 1111 -45.92 15.95 35.18
C ASP A 1111 -47.44 16.21 35.07
N ASP A 1112 -47.81 17.32 34.43
CA ASP A 1112 -49.19 17.69 34.19
C ASP A 1112 -49.34 18.52 32.91
N VAL A 1113 -50.55 18.54 32.34
CA VAL A 1113 -50.87 19.33 31.17
C VAL A 1113 -52.33 19.80 31.19
N LYS A 1114 -52.54 21.05 30.77
CA LYS A 1114 -53.87 21.63 30.58
C LYS A 1114 -54.03 22.04 29.13
N LEU A 1115 -54.89 21.36 28.39
CA LEU A 1115 -55.14 21.63 26.97
C LEU A 1115 -56.49 22.32 26.75
N HIS A 1116 -56.55 23.16 25.72
CA HIS A 1116 -57.81 23.72 25.23
C HIS A 1116 -58.64 22.65 24.50
N GLU A 1117 -59.97 22.75 24.59
CA GLU A 1117 -60.90 21.80 23.97
C GLU A 1117 -60.83 21.82 22.43
N ASP A 1118 -60.81 23.02 21.84
CA ASP A 1118 -60.69 23.18 20.39
C ASP A 1118 -59.27 22.99 19.86
N ALA A 1119 -59.13 22.14 18.83
CA ALA A 1119 -57.87 21.86 18.15
C ALA A 1119 -57.16 23.11 17.59
N VAL A 1120 -57.93 24.11 17.13
CA VAL A 1120 -57.39 25.37 16.59
C VAL A 1120 -56.52 26.12 17.60
N HIS A 1121 -56.80 25.96 18.91
CA HIS A 1121 -56.05 26.62 19.98
C HIS A 1121 -54.85 25.80 20.47
N ARG A 1122 -54.59 24.62 19.90
CA ARG A 1122 -53.50 23.71 20.30
C ARG A 1122 -52.71 23.13 19.12
N GLY A 1123 -52.63 23.86 18.00
CA GLY A 1123 -51.82 23.47 16.85
C GLY A 1123 -50.29 23.57 17.10
N PRO A 1124 -49.45 23.18 16.11
CA PRO A 1124 -47.99 23.13 16.23
C PRO A 1124 -47.36 24.44 16.73
N ALA A 1125 -47.78 25.58 16.17
CA ALA A 1125 -47.31 26.91 16.56
C ALA A 1125 -47.67 27.32 18.01
N GLN A 1126 -48.49 26.54 18.71
CA GLN A 1126 -48.87 26.77 20.10
C GLN A 1126 -48.16 25.82 21.07
N VAL A 1127 -48.10 24.53 20.73
CA VAL A 1127 -47.57 23.46 21.60
C VAL A 1127 -46.05 23.42 21.55
N ILE A 1128 -45.46 23.32 20.37
CA ILE A 1128 -44.02 23.15 20.17
C ILE A 1128 -43.20 24.23 20.87
N PRO A 1129 -43.42 25.54 20.62
CA PRO A 1129 -42.60 26.57 21.26
C PRO A 1129 -42.81 26.68 22.77
N ALA A 1130 -43.94 26.21 23.31
CA ALA A 1130 -44.20 26.22 24.75
C ALA A 1130 -43.42 25.11 25.45
N VAL A 1131 -43.53 23.88 24.93
CA VAL A 1131 -42.83 22.70 25.46
C VAL A 1131 -41.32 22.87 25.34
N ARG A 1132 -40.81 23.24 24.15
CA ARG A 1132 -39.38 23.46 23.92
C ARG A 1132 -38.78 24.48 24.90
N LYS A 1133 -39.47 25.61 25.12
CA LYS A 1133 -39.03 26.61 26.11
C LYS A 1133 -39.04 26.08 27.54
N ALA A 1134 -40.06 25.31 27.94
CA ALA A 1134 -40.08 24.71 29.27
C ALA A 1134 -38.92 23.73 29.46
N ILE A 1135 -38.62 22.90 28.46
CA ILE A 1135 -37.47 21.98 28.48
C ILE A 1135 -36.18 22.80 28.65
N HIS A 1136 -35.94 23.81 27.81
CA HIS A 1136 -34.73 24.64 27.87
C HIS A 1136 -34.58 25.36 29.22
N SER A 1137 -35.66 25.98 29.72
CA SER A 1137 -35.66 26.61 31.05
C SER A 1137 -35.43 25.59 32.17
N ALA A 1138 -35.95 24.38 32.05
CA ALA A 1138 -35.71 23.31 33.01
C ALA A 1138 -34.26 22.84 33.00
N MET A 1139 -33.68 22.63 31.82
CA MET A 1139 -32.27 22.28 31.69
C MET A 1139 -31.37 23.34 32.30
N LEU A 1140 -31.63 24.63 32.05
CA LEU A 1140 -30.87 25.74 32.61
C LEU A 1140 -30.93 25.82 34.15
N ASN A 1141 -32.00 25.29 34.76
CA ASN A 1141 -32.14 25.20 36.21
C ASN A 1141 -31.61 23.87 36.79
N ALA A 1142 -31.41 22.84 35.96
CA ALA A 1142 -30.99 21.49 36.35
C ALA A 1142 -29.46 21.32 36.35
N GLN A 1143 -28.70 22.39 36.62
CA GLN A 1143 -27.24 22.40 36.54
C GLN A 1143 -26.74 21.94 35.15
N PRO A 1144 -26.98 22.75 34.11
CA PRO A 1144 -26.60 22.38 32.75
C PRO A 1144 -25.08 22.27 32.64
N THR A 1145 -24.61 21.31 31.85
CA THR A 1145 -23.19 21.10 31.61
C THR A 1145 -22.94 20.76 30.15
N LEU A 1146 -21.68 20.92 29.75
CA LEU A 1146 -21.19 20.56 28.42
C LEU A 1146 -20.33 19.31 28.57
N LEU A 1147 -20.52 18.36 27.66
CA LEU A 1147 -19.74 17.14 27.55
C LEU A 1147 -18.85 17.20 26.31
N GLU A 1148 -17.61 16.78 26.44
CA GLU A 1148 -16.66 16.63 25.35
C GLU A 1148 -16.42 15.15 25.03
N PRO A 1149 -16.27 14.79 23.74
CA PRO A 1149 -15.93 13.42 23.37
C PRO A 1149 -14.49 13.11 23.77
N MET A 1150 -14.27 11.92 24.32
CA MET A 1150 -12.97 11.41 24.70
C MET A 1150 -12.52 10.30 23.75
N GLN A 1151 -11.22 10.13 23.62
CA GLN A 1151 -10.60 8.99 22.93
C GLN A 1151 -9.67 8.28 23.91
N LYS A 1152 -9.75 6.95 23.94
CA LYS A 1152 -8.70 6.14 24.53
C LYS A 1152 -7.51 6.16 23.60
N VAL A 1153 -6.32 6.25 24.18
CA VAL A 1153 -5.05 6.33 23.48
C VAL A 1153 -4.18 5.20 24.00
N TYR A 1154 -3.80 4.31 23.11
CA TYR A 1154 -2.89 3.22 23.38
C TYR A 1154 -1.57 3.54 22.70
N ILE A 1155 -0.47 3.54 23.44
CA ILE A 1155 0.86 3.90 22.91
C ILE A 1155 1.85 2.84 23.32
N ASN A 1156 2.47 2.19 22.35
CA ASN A 1156 3.58 1.27 22.57
C ASN A 1156 4.89 1.96 22.19
N THR A 1157 5.80 2.11 23.14
CA THR A 1157 7.04 2.87 22.96
C THR A 1157 8.19 2.21 23.73
N PRO A 1158 9.43 2.28 23.23
CA PRO A 1158 10.61 1.90 24.01
C PRO A 1158 10.67 2.63 25.36
N GLN A 1159 11.27 1.98 26.37
CA GLN A 1159 11.42 2.55 27.71
C GLN A 1159 12.15 3.92 27.71
N GLU A 1160 13.07 4.12 26.77
CA GLU A 1160 13.85 5.35 26.61
C GLU A 1160 12.97 6.57 26.25
N THR A 1161 11.93 6.35 25.44
CA THR A 1161 11.03 7.38 24.90
C THR A 1161 9.69 7.42 25.60
N MET A 1162 9.44 6.52 26.57
CA MET A 1162 8.24 6.50 27.40
C MET A 1162 7.94 7.85 28.06
N GLY A 1163 8.97 8.55 28.55
CA GLY A 1163 8.79 9.87 29.17
C GLY A 1163 8.30 10.93 28.18
N GLY A 1164 8.68 10.83 26.91
CA GLY A 1164 8.18 11.70 25.82
C GLY A 1164 6.73 11.38 25.48
N ALA A 1165 6.40 10.11 25.30
CA ALA A 1165 5.04 9.65 25.00
C ALA A 1165 4.04 9.99 26.12
N SER A 1166 4.39 9.69 27.37
CA SER A 1166 3.56 10.01 28.54
C SER A 1166 3.29 11.50 28.67
N ARG A 1167 4.32 12.33 28.40
CA ARG A 1167 4.20 13.79 28.43
C ARG A 1167 3.27 14.33 27.35
N GLU A 1168 3.27 13.73 26.17
CA GLU A 1168 2.41 14.17 25.06
C GLU A 1168 0.93 13.88 25.31
N VAL A 1169 0.61 12.73 25.95
CA VAL A 1169 -0.76 12.47 26.40
C VAL A 1169 -1.16 13.49 27.47
N GLN A 1170 -0.29 13.74 28.45
CA GLN A 1170 -0.58 14.66 29.56
C GLN A 1170 -0.65 16.14 29.14
N SER A 1171 0.09 16.57 28.12
CA SER A 1171 0.06 17.96 27.61
C SER A 1171 -1.28 18.29 26.98
N ARG A 1172 -1.99 17.27 26.49
CA ARG A 1172 -3.30 17.35 25.80
C ARG A 1172 -4.49 17.06 26.72
N ARG A 1173 -4.36 17.42 28.00
CA ARG A 1173 -5.34 17.11 29.06
C ARG A 1173 -5.63 15.61 29.22
N GLY A 1174 -4.78 14.75 28.66
CA GLY A 1174 -4.95 13.31 28.73
C GLY A 1174 -4.54 12.74 30.10
N GLN A 1175 -5.22 11.67 30.49
CA GLN A 1175 -4.96 10.92 31.71
C GLN A 1175 -4.41 9.55 31.34
N ILE A 1176 -3.35 9.13 32.02
CA ILE A 1176 -2.80 7.78 31.85
C ILE A 1176 -3.53 6.87 32.83
N GLU A 1177 -4.18 5.84 32.31
CA GLU A 1177 -4.96 4.87 33.07
C GLU A 1177 -4.08 3.70 33.51
N ASN A 1178 -3.28 3.17 32.58
CA ASN A 1178 -2.40 2.04 32.82
C ASN A 1178 -1.07 2.21 32.08
N MET A 1179 -0.01 1.68 32.69
CA MET A 1179 1.29 1.51 32.04
C MET A 1179 1.77 0.09 32.30
N SER A 1180 1.92 -0.68 31.23
CA SER A 1180 2.35 -2.07 31.26
C SER A 1180 3.74 -2.17 30.64
N GLN A 1181 4.60 -3.04 31.17
CA GLN A 1181 5.94 -3.28 30.60
C GLN A 1181 6.00 -4.71 30.06
N GLN A 1182 6.32 -4.83 28.78
CA GLN A 1182 6.56 -6.10 28.11
C GLN A 1182 7.97 -6.08 27.49
N GLY A 1183 8.95 -6.63 28.22
CA GLY A 1183 10.35 -6.60 27.80
C GLY A 1183 10.92 -5.17 27.78
N ASP A 1184 11.48 -4.76 26.63
CA ASP A 1184 12.06 -3.43 26.40
C ASP A 1184 11.05 -2.37 25.94
N LEU A 1185 9.81 -2.79 25.71
CA LEU A 1185 8.69 -1.95 25.30
C LEU A 1185 7.77 -1.63 26.49
N THR A 1186 7.27 -0.41 26.49
CA THR A 1186 6.28 0.09 27.46
C THR A 1186 5.00 0.43 26.72
N GLU A 1187 3.92 -0.18 27.16
CA GLU A 1187 2.56 0.12 26.72
C GLU A 1187 1.97 1.16 27.67
N ILE A 1188 1.47 2.26 27.12
CA ILE A 1188 0.84 3.37 27.84
C ILE A 1188 -0.60 3.45 27.35
N ASN A 1189 -1.53 3.17 28.24
CA ASN A 1189 -2.95 3.26 27.96
C ASN A 1189 -3.50 4.46 28.72
N GLY A 1190 -4.10 5.38 28.00
CA GLY A 1190 -4.67 6.60 28.54
C GLY A 1190 -5.93 7.00 27.82
N LYS A 1191 -6.45 8.16 28.18
CA LYS A 1191 -7.58 8.82 27.51
C LYS A 1191 -7.32 10.30 27.38
N ALA A 1192 -7.75 10.90 26.28
CA ALA A 1192 -7.61 12.34 26.03
C ALA A 1192 -8.85 12.88 25.30
N PRO A 1193 -9.21 14.17 25.47
CA PRO A 1193 -10.31 14.78 24.73
C PRO A 1193 -9.98 14.89 23.24
N VAL A 1194 -10.96 14.59 22.37
CA VAL A 1194 -10.78 14.68 20.89
C VAL A 1194 -10.29 16.06 20.47
N ALA A 1195 -10.77 17.12 21.12
CA ALA A 1195 -10.39 18.50 20.81
C ALA A 1195 -8.89 18.78 21.00
N GLU A 1196 -8.23 17.99 21.85
CA GLU A 1196 -6.79 18.09 22.10
C GLU A 1196 -5.99 17.09 21.27
N MET A 1197 -6.63 16.20 20.50
CA MET A 1197 -5.96 15.13 19.74
C MET A 1197 -5.60 15.55 18.30
N PHE A 1198 -6.04 16.72 17.84
CA PHE A 1198 -5.62 17.26 16.54
C PHE A 1198 -4.10 17.41 16.45
N GLY A 1199 -3.52 16.87 15.38
CA GLY A 1199 -2.05 16.84 15.18
C GLY A 1199 -1.28 15.93 16.15
N PHE A 1200 -1.95 15.10 16.96
CA PHE A 1200 -1.31 14.21 17.94
C PHE A 1200 -0.27 13.27 17.30
N ALA A 1201 -0.57 12.74 16.12
CA ALA A 1201 0.33 11.86 15.37
C ALA A 1201 1.72 12.48 15.15
N GLY A 1202 1.77 13.76 14.76
CA GLY A 1202 3.00 14.47 14.45
C GLY A 1202 3.81 14.81 15.70
N GLU A 1203 3.15 15.28 16.75
CA GLU A 1203 3.81 15.65 18.00
C GLU A 1203 4.28 14.43 18.79
N LEU A 1204 3.48 13.34 18.83
CA LEU A 1204 3.91 12.08 19.45
C LEU A 1204 5.11 11.49 18.71
N ARG A 1205 5.11 11.53 17.38
CA ARG A 1205 6.25 11.10 16.55
C ARG A 1205 7.51 11.91 16.88
N SER A 1206 7.39 13.22 17.02
CA SER A 1206 8.49 14.10 17.44
C SER A 1206 8.99 13.77 18.85
N ALA A 1207 8.08 13.61 19.81
CA ALA A 1207 8.39 13.33 21.21
C ALA A 1207 9.02 11.94 21.45
N THR A 1208 8.82 11.01 20.52
CA THR A 1208 9.26 9.60 20.63
C THR A 1208 10.29 9.21 19.57
N GLU A 1209 10.84 10.19 18.85
CA GLU A 1209 11.80 9.98 17.75
C GLU A 1209 11.27 9.00 16.68
N GLY A 1210 9.95 8.99 16.48
CA GLY A 1210 9.24 8.10 15.57
C GLY A 1210 9.16 6.63 16.00
N ARG A 1211 9.52 6.32 17.24
CA ARG A 1211 9.57 4.95 17.77
C ARG A 1211 8.28 4.50 18.46
N ALA A 1212 7.34 5.41 18.72
CA ALA A 1212 6.06 5.05 19.31
C ALA A 1212 5.06 4.59 18.24
N MET A 1213 4.51 3.40 18.44
CA MET A 1213 3.28 2.97 17.79
C MET A 1213 2.12 3.43 18.66
N TRP A 1214 1.04 3.89 18.04
CA TRP A 1214 -0.14 4.31 18.79
C TRP A 1214 -1.41 3.99 18.02
N SER A 1215 -2.49 3.85 18.77
CA SER A 1215 -3.83 3.73 18.26
C SER A 1215 -4.79 4.47 19.16
N THR A 1216 -5.94 4.81 18.60
CA THR A 1216 -7.06 5.41 19.34
C THR A 1216 -8.29 4.55 19.20
N GLU A 1217 -9.12 4.62 20.22
CA GLU A 1217 -10.46 4.05 20.23
C GLU A 1217 -11.40 5.15 20.72
N PRO A 1218 -12.57 5.36 20.09
CA PRO A 1218 -13.59 6.25 20.63
C PRO A 1218 -13.92 5.84 22.08
N ALA A 1219 -13.82 6.78 23.00
CA ALA A 1219 -14.31 6.62 24.36
C ALA A 1219 -15.65 7.34 24.52
N ASP A 1220 -16.23 7.29 25.72
CA ASP A 1220 -17.48 7.99 25.96
C ASP A 1220 -17.29 9.50 26.19
N PHE A 1221 -18.39 10.25 26.25
CA PHE A 1221 -18.34 11.68 26.51
C PHE A 1221 -18.09 11.94 28.00
N GLU A 1222 -17.18 12.86 28.32
CA GLU A 1222 -16.90 13.30 29.68
C GLU A 1222 -17.24 14.77 29.87
N GLU A 1223 -17.45 15.18 31.12
CA GLU A 1223 -17.76 16.57 31.42
C GLU A 1223 -16.57 17.49 31.13
N VAL A 1224 -16.85 18.58 30.40
CA VAL A 1224 -15.88 19.64 30.18
C VAL A 1224 -15.50 20.28 31.53
N PRO A 1225 -14.20 20.39 31.86
CA PRO A 1225 -13.76 21.01 33.10
C PRO A 1225 -14.29 22.43 33.28
N THR A 1226 -14.78 22.75 34.48
CA THR A 1226 -15.39 24.05 34.83
C THR A 1226 -14.47 25.24 34.52
N SER A 1227 -13.15 25.04 34.51
CA SER A 1227 -12.16 26.08 34.20
C SER A 1227 -12.17 26.55 32.75
N ILE A 1228 -12.57 25.71 31.80
CA ILE A 1228 -12.58 26.04 30.36
C ILE A 1228 -14.01 26.11 29.78
N ARG A 1229 -14.98 25.51 30.47
CA ARG A 1229 -16.36 25.35 30.01
C ARG A 1229 -17.01 26.66 29.56
N ASP A 1230 -16.96 27.71 30.38
CA ASP A 1230 -17.67 28.96 30.08
C ASP A 1230 -17.07 29.71 28.87
N ASP A 1231 -15.76 29.61 28.67
CA ASP A 1231 -15.09 30.20 27.50
C ASP A 1231 -15.33 29.38 26.25
N LEU A 1232 -15.37 28.06 26.36
CA LEU A 1232 -15.74 27.16 25.27
C LEU A 1232 -17.19 27.39 24.80
N ILE A 1233 -18.14 27.53 25.73
CA ILE A 1233 -19.54 27.87 25.39
C ILE A 1233 -19.59 29.19 24.60
N LYS A 1234 -18.85 30.21 25.01
CA LYS A 1234 -18.80 31.49 24.27
C LYS A 1234 -18.24 31.31 22.86
N GLN A 1235 -17.18 30.51 22.70
CA GLN A 1235 -16.57 30.23 21.40
C GLN A 1235 -17.54 29.49 20.46
N ILE A 1236 -18.24 28.46 20.96
CA ILE A 1236 -19.24 27.72 20.19
C ILE A 1236 -20.37 28.66 19.77
N ARG A 1237 -20.85 29.51 20.69
CA ARG A 1237 -21.91 30.48 20.41
C ARG A 1237 -21.49 31.54 19.40
N GLU A 1238 -20.27 32.08 19.52
CA GLU A 1238 -19.72 33.03 18.56
C GLU A 1238 -19.60 32.42 17.16
N ARG A 1239 -19.12 31.16 17.09
CA ARG A 1239 -19.03 30.39 15.85
C ARG A 1239 -20.40 30.18 15.18
N LYS A 1240 -21.42 29.79 15.95
CA LYS A 1240 -22.80 29.60 15.46
C LYS A 1240 -23.56 30.93 15.22
N GLY A 1241 -22.90 32.09 15.34
CA GLY A 1241 -23.54 33.40 15.18
C GLY A 1241 -24.58 33.74 16.26
N LEU A 1242 -24.54 33.04 17.39
CA LEU A 1242 -25.43 33.23 18.53
C LEU A 1242 -24.93 34.38 19.43
N LYS A 1243 -25.80 34.86 20.33
CA LYS A 1243 -25.39 35.82 21.37
C LYS A 1243 -24.35 35.17 22.27
N VAL A 1244 -23.16 35.77 22.37
CA VAL A 1244 -22.01 35.26 23.15
C VAL A 1244 -22.32 35.07 24.64
N GLU A 1245 -23.28 35.80 25.20
CA GLU A 1245 -23.71 35.63 26.58
C GLU A 1245 -24.37 34.26 26.81
N THR A 1246 -23.99 33.58 27.91
CA THR A 1246 -24.61 32.32 28.32
C THR A 1246 -26.09 32.53 28.63
N PRO A 1247 -26.99 31.71 28.07
CA PRO A 1247 -28.42 31.83 28.32
C PRO A 1247 -28.78 31.65 29.80
N LYS A 1248 -29.78 32.40 30.24
CA LYS A 1248 -30.35 32.33 31.59
C LYS A 1248 -31.76 31.77 31.50
N SER A 1249 -32.25 31.20 32.60
CA SER A 1249 -33.60 30.63 32.66
C SER A 1249 -34.73 31.66 32.49
N GLU A 1250 -34.46 32.96 32.64
CA GLU A 1250 -35.45 34.05 32.64
C GLU A 1250 -36.01 34.42 31.26
#